data_AF-A0A0D5NHJ1-F1
#
_entry.id   AF-A0A0D5NHJ1-F1
#
_cell.length_a   1.000
_cell.length_b   1.000
_cell.length_c   1.000
_cell.angle_alpha   90.00
_cell.angle_beta   90.00
_cell.angle_gamma   90.00
#
_symmetry.space_group_name_H-M   'P 1'
#
loop_
_entity.id
_entity.type
_entity.pdbx_description
1 polymer ?
#
loop_
_entity_poly.entity_id
_entity_poly.type
_entity_poly.pdbx_seq_one_letter_code
_entity_poly.pdbx_strand_id
1 'polypeptide(L)'
;MHLNSLGILLPHKQWNRLLKRNIGPQIEEYIRKGEEEQLPVIFFSLESVHLKSLTCNAIRMVDGRMEKQDQIKLPAILYNPQKISLKKNVLLWRALCNLNKFHIINEHNVINNDLLFDMLKAYPVFQGRVDHKTTPESPLYCSLNQRTDKNEWQLTAAYARGMNAAAYGWDKAVDKHYSGTSHEDKKKITSSLQELNRSILHYLSRYFTGIDEIGLTFLLDASGQPHFCGVKNKHKMLYELYLWNRRLWQQALHLPIKRAASYSHQLTEEKNLKDIVWMNGIRSDADGLHQQDNVNYSKDIVWVKLMEFENNDPLIRLPSPLFANFPQEELWIQFGIKKRRVKLEESEWIAVRNSFYTPMEIYISSNVAGQLRFPSDFTYQLKYEDDTIVIGPTIGLLLGERTQVYNPEYMQKYSDRFGIYNRIGGLTIAFSPRSIDWEAELVYGFIYYPDRKKWDYGFAPIPAAVYRRNFHQEETGINRLIARTANGLFNSQRFTKLDLYYLHNEPTIKDHLPETHLLTEFDPLLAVLREKQKIILKPLELSRGRGILILEQSKEAEKGYILHDYRSNHVMHHRLNNARTLQAILKKMDLMNSHYLYQDYIRLKKFGDSPFDVRVVMQKNQTLQWQCTGIECRVAKQGDQITNVSRGGMAITLEHALNQSGKFLSVQEIKQQILTLSEQFCLLMDKKGHFSEFGLDIGIDENGYPWLIEANIFPSFKGFKQMDFSMYLDIRRKPLLYATALQGFKT
;
A
#
# COMPACT_ATOMS: atom_id res chain seq x y z
N MET A 1 -1.78 -19.17 25.26
CA MET A 1 -2.94 -19.36 24.36
C MET A 1 -3.84 -18.15 24.49
N HIS A 2 -4.18 -17.49 23.38
CA HIS A 2 -4.92 -16.22 23.40
C HIS A 2 -6.43 -16.47 23.55
N LEU A 3 -7.05 -15.81 24.52
CA LEU A 3 -8.50 -15.76 24.73
C LEU A 3 -9.20 -15.28 23.44
N ASN A 4 -10.14 -16.06 22.91
CA ASN A 4 -11.15 -15.60 21.95
C ASN A 4 -11.90 -14.45 22.62
N SER A 5 -11.45 -13.23 22.41
CA SER A 5 -12.02 -12.04 23.04
C SER A 5 -11.97 -10.87 22.08
N LEU A 6 -12.94 -9.97 22.22
CA LEU A 6 -13.02 -8.73 21.46
C LEU A 6 -12.44 -7.57 22.28
N GLY A 7 -11.43 -6.91 21.75
CA GLY A 7 -10.91 -5.66 22.33
C GLY A 7 -11.71 -4.46 21.85
N ILE A 8 -12.49 -3.81 22.71
CA ILE A 8 -13.23 -2.58 22.38
C ILE A 8 -12.46 -1.36 22.90
N LEU A 9 -12.11 -0.45 21.98
CA LEU A 9 -11.44 0.80 22.32
C LEU A 9 -12.42 1.80 22.96
N LEU A 10 -12.10 2.28 24.17
CA LEU A 10 -12.87 3.31 24.86
C LEU A 10 -12.23 4.71 24.77
N PRO A 11 -13.05 5.78 24.70
CA PRO A 11 -12.54 7.15 24.83
C PRO A 11 -12.02 7.40 26.23
N HIS A 12 -11.02 8.26 26.36
CA HIS A 12 -10.43 8.65 27.66
C HIS A 12 -11.49 8.97 28.73
N LYS A 13 -12.57 9.69 28.37
CA LYS A 13 -13.67 9.98 29.31
C LYS A 13 -14.43 8.73 29.77
N GLN A 14 -14.76 7.80 28.87
CA GLN A 14 -15.45 6.55 29.24
C GLN A 14 -14.50 5.61 29.98
N TRP A 15 -13.24 5.53 29.55
CA TRP A 15 -12.18 4.79 30.25
C TRP A 15 -12.05 5.24 31.71
N ASN A 16 -11.96 6.54 31.97
CA ASN A 16 -11.85 7.08 33.32
C ASN A 16 -13.12 6.88 34.16
N ARG A 17 -14.31 6.91 33.55
CA ARG A 17 -15.56 6.54 34.24
C ARG A 17 -15.57 5.06 34.60
N LEU A 18 -15.10 4.21 33.69
CA LEU A 18 -15.02 2.77 33.90
C LEU A 18 -14.03 2.41 35.02
N LEU A 19 -12.89 3.11 35.09
CA LEU A 19 -11.93 3.00 36.21
C LEU A 19 -12.55 3.37 37.56
N LYS A 20 -13.52 4.29 37.57
CA LYS A 20 -14.30 4.67 38.76
C LYS A 20 -15.52 3.77 39.01
N ARG A 21 -15.61 2.61 38.33
CA ARG A 21 -16.73 1.65 38.39
C ARG A 21 -18.09 2.25 38.00
N ASN A 22 -18.10 3.33 37.23
CA ASN A 22 -19.33 3.90 36.68
C ASN A 22 -19.56 3.30 35.29
N ILE A 23 -20.38 2.25 35.24
CA ILE A 23 -20.72 1.54 34.01
C ILE A 23 -21.90 2.26 33.36
N GLY A 24 -21.68 2.78 32.16
CA GLY A 24 -22.75 3.38 31.37
C GLY A 24 -23.51 2.32 30.57
N PRO A 25 -24.75 2.61 30.14
CA PRO A 25 -25.61 1.63 29.46
C PRO A 25 -25.01 1.07 28.17
N GLN A 26 -24.18 1.84 27.47
CA GLN A 26 -23.47 1.37 26.28
C GLN A 26 -22.47 0.24 26.60
N ILE A 27 -21.78 0.33 27.74
CA ILE A 27 -20.78 -0.66 28.16
C ILE A 27 -21.48 -1.95 28.61
N GLU A 28 -22.56 -1.82 29.39
CA GLU A 28 -23.40 -2.96 29.79
C GLU A 28 -23.92 -3.71 28.57
N GLU A 29 -24.42 -2.99 27.57
CA GLU A 29 -24.94 -3.60 26.35
C GLU A 29 -23.82 -4.30 25.54
N TYR A 30 -22.61 -3.73 25.47
CA TYR A 30 -21.48 -4.43 24.83
C TYR A 30 -21.10 -5.73 25.55
N ILE A 31 -21.10 -5.74 26.88
CA ILE A 31 -20.83 -6.94 27.67
C ILE A 31 -21.89 -8.00 27.37
N ARG A 32 -23.17 -7.63 27.50
CA ARG A 32 -24.32 -8.50 27.25
C ARG A 32 -24.30 -9.10 25.84
N LYS A 33 -24.00 -8.29 24.83
CA LYS A 33 -23.90 -8.75 23.44
C LYS A 33 -22.67 -9.63 23.19
N GLY A 34 -21.56 -9.38 23.89
CA GLY A 34 -20.40 -10.27 23.87
C GLY A 34 -20.72 -11.66 24.43
N GLU A 35 -21.48 -11.72 25.53
CA GLU A 35 -21.94 -12.97 26.13
C GLU A 35 -22.91 -13.73 25.20
N GLU A 36 -23.88 -13.04 24.59
CA GLU A 36 -24.80 -13.64 23.61
C GLU A 36 -24.06 -14.29 22.43
N GLU A 37 -23.00 -13.64 21.93
CA GLU A 37 -22.19 -14.12 20.80
C GLU A 37 -21.01 -15.01 21.23
N GLN A 38 -20.95 -15.41 22.51
CA GLN A 38 -19.86 -16.23 23.08
C GLN A 38 -18.46 -15.66 22.83
N LEU A 39 -18.36 -14.33 22.75
CA LEU A 39 -17.13 -13.59 22.52
C LEU A 39 -16.91 -12.58 23.66
N PRO A 40 -16.18 -12.98 24.73
CA PRO A 40 -15.86 -12.11 25.84
C PRO A 40 -15.29 -10.76 25.40
N VAL A 41 -15.88 -9.67 25.91
CA VAL A 41 -15.45 -8.31 25.61
C VAL A 41 -14.44 -7.85 26.65
N ILE A 42 -13.33 -7.29 26.17
CA ILE A 42 -12.41 -6.53 27.01
C ILE A 42 -12.36 -5.08 26.52
N PHE A 43 -12.26 -4.15 27.46
CA PHE A 43 -12.13 -2.73 27.15
C PHE A 43 -10.69 -2.29 27.32
N PHE A 44 -10.19 -1.45 26.43
CA PHE A 44 -8.85 -0.87 26.54
C PHE A 44 -8.81 0.59 26.10
N SER A 45 -7.74 1.29 26.46
CA SER A 45 -7.42 2.64 26.00
C SER A 45 -6.16 2.62 25.15
N LEU A 46 -6.12 3.43 24.09
CA LEU A 46 -4.91 3.57 23.27
C LEU A 46 -3.71 4.10 24.05
N GLU A 47 -3.94 4.86 25.11
CA GLU A 47 -2.86 5.43 25.92
C GLU A 47 -2.05 4.38 26.68
N SER A 48 -2.63 3.20 26.92
CA SER A 48 -1.95 2.08 27.59
C SER A 48 -1.27 1.10 26.61
N VAL A 49 -1.39 1.32 25.29
CA VAL A 49 -0.87 0.38 24.29
C VAL A 49 0.65 0.53 24.11
N HIS A 50 1.36 -0.57 24.25
CA HIS A 50 2.78 -0.70 23.96
C HIS A 50 3.00 -1.47 22.65
N LEU A 51 3.29 -0.77 21.55
CA LEU A 51 3.41 -1.38 20.21
C LEU A 51 4.46 -2.48 20.08
N LYS A 52 5.59 -2.37 20.82
CA LYS A 52 6.68 -3.35 20.74
C LYS A 52 6.29 -4.70 21.33
N SER A 53 5.70 -4.68 22.52
CA SER A 53 5.22 -5.87 23.23
C SER A 53 3.81 -6.30 22.82
N LEU A 54 3.08 -5.43 22.12
CA LEU A 54 1.68 -5.60 21.73
C LEU A 54 0.77 -5.83 22.95
N THR A 55 1.10 -5.16 24.04
CA THR A 55 0.36 -5.23 25.30
C THR A 55 -0.40 -3.94 25.59
N CYS A 56 -1.41 -4.03 26.43
CA CYS A 56 -2.19 -2.88 26.92
C CYS A 56 -2.71 -3.13 28.33
N ASN A 57 -3.15 -2.05 28.98
CA ASN A 57 -3.99 -2.18 30.17
C ASN A 57 -5.45 -2.31 29.72
N ALA A 58 -6.16 -3.27 30.30
CA ALA A 58 -7.53 -3.60 29.95
C ALA A 58 -8.42 -3.75 31.18
N ILE A 59 -9.72 -3.69 30.95
CA ILE A 59 -10.75 -3.97 31.95
C ILE A 59 -11.72 -5.01 31.36
N ARG A 60 -12.02 -6.06 32.13
CA ARG A 60 -12.95 -7.12 31.74
C ARG A 60 -13.93 -7.44 32.86
N MET A 61 -15.07 -8.03 32.51
CA MET A 61 -15.98 -8.63 33.48
C MET A 61 -15.59 -10.09 33.74
N VAL A 62 -15.48 -10.45 35.01
CA VAL A 62 -15.28 -11.83 35.49
C VAL A 62 -16.24 -12.06 36.65
N ASP A 63 -17.09 -13.07 36.56
CA ASP A 63 -18.06 -13.44 37.59
C ASP A 63 -18.90 -12.24 38.10
N GLY A 64 -19.35 -11.39 37.18
CA GLY A 64 -20.14 -10.20 37.50
C GLY A 64 -19.34 -9.04 38.13
N ARG A 65 -18.00 -9.14 38.20
CA ARG A 65 -17.12 -8.11 38.76
C ARG A 65 -16.14 -7.56 37.73
N MET A 66 -15.81 -6.28 37.86
CA MET A 66 -14.84 -5.61 37.01
C MET A 66 -13.41 -5.87 37.49
N GLU A 67 -12.63 -6.53 36.66
CA GLU A 67 -11.21 -6.79 36.89
C GLU A 67 -10.33 -5.89 36.02
N LYS A 68 -9.41 -5.15 36.64
CA LYS A 68 -8.35 -4.43 35.94
C LYS A 68 -7.20 -5.39 35.67
N GLN A 69 -6.72 -5.41 34.43
CA GLN A 69 -5.56 -6.20 34.05
C GLN A 69 -4.50 -5.29 33.42
N ASP A 70 -3.29 -5.32 33.97
CA ASP A 70 -2.18 -4.51 33.49
C ASP A 70 -1.28 -5.34 32.55
N GLN A 71 -0.81 -4.72 31.47
CA GLN A 71 0.10 -5.31 30.47
C GLN A 71 -0.35 -6.64 29.83
N ILE A 72 -1.65 -6.86 29.65
CA ILE A 72 -2.12 -8.03 28.91
C ILE A 72 -1.87 -7.88 27.41
N LYS A 73 -1.72 -9.00 26.69
CA LYS A 73 -1.60 -8.96 25.23
C LYS A 73 -2.91 -8.46 24.60
N LEU A 74 -2.80 -7.64 23.55
CA LEU A 74 -3.95 -7.19 22.77
C LEU A 74 -4.69 -8.40 22.16
N PRO A 75 -6.04 -8.40 22.15
CA PRO A 75 -6.83 -9.39 21.45
C PRO A 75 -6.56 -9.37 19.94
N ALA A 76 -6.76 -10.52 19.30
CA ALA A 76 -6.61 -10.64 17.84
C ALA A 76 -7.67 -9.82 17.08
N ILE A 77 -8.82 -9.56 17.69
CA ILE A 77 -9.91 -8.76 17.10
C ILE A 77 -10.05 -7.47 17.90
N LEU A 78 -9.86 -6.33 17.24
CA LEU A 78 -9.95 -5.01 17.85
C LEU A 78 -11.05 -4.19 17.18
N TYR A 79 -11.93 -3.60 17.96
CA TYR A 79 -13.02 -2.77 17.49
C TYR A 79 -12.86 -1.33 17.97
N ASN A 80 -12.93 -0.39 17.02
CA ASN A 80 -12.96 1.04 17.31
C ASN A 80 -14.34 1.65 17.03
N PRO A 81 -15.16 1.91 18.07
CA PRO A 81 -16.49 2.51 17.89
C PRO A 81 -16.49 4.02 17.61
N GLN A 82 -15.34 4.70 17.59
CA GLN A 82 -15.28 6.17 17.76
C GLN A 82 -14.11 6.90 17.11
N LYS A 83 -14.31 8.19 16.79
CA LYS A 83 -13.28 8.99 16.11
C LYS A 83 -12.19 9.41 17.11
N ILE A 84 -10.95 9.06 16.83
CA ILE A 84 -9.76 9.42 17.61
C ILE A 84 -9.35 10.84 17.23
N SER A 85 -9.31 11.74 18.22
CA SER A 85 -8.95 13.14 18.01
C SER A 85 -7.45 13.43 18.14
N LEU A 86 -6.75 12.76 19.06
CA LEU A 86 -5.34 13.02 19.33
C LEU A 86 -4.45 12.42 18.23
N LYS A 87 -3.65 13.27 17.57
CA LYS A 87 -2.74 12.87 16.47
C LYS A 87 -1.83 11.70 16.84
N LYS A 88 -1.27 11.68 18.06
CA LYS A 88 -0.46 10.57 18.57
C LYS A 88 -1.24 9.24 18.58
N ASN A 89 -2.49 9.27 19.04
CA ASN A 89 -3.36 8.09 19.10
C ASN A 89 -3.84 7.66 17.72
N VAL A 90 -4.06 8.60 16.79
CA VAL A 90 -4.35 8.29 15.38
C VAL A 90 -3.18 7.53 14.75
N LEU A 91 -1.94 7.98 14.98
CA LEU A 91 -0.75 7.29 14.47
C LEU A 91 -0.58 5.90 15.09
N LEU A 92 -0.85 5.77 16.39
CA LEU A 92 -0.79 4.51 17.12
C LEU A 92 -1.85 3.51 16.62
N TRP A 93 -3.11 3.93 16.49
CA TRP A 93 -4.18 3.11 15.92
C TRP A 93 -3.86 2.68 14.49
N ARG A 94 -3.39 3.62 13.65
CA ARG A 94 -2.92 3.29 12.30
C ARG A 94 -1.82 2.25 12.34
N ALA A 95 -0.85 2.34 13.26
CA ALA A 95 0.19 1.34 13.38
C ALA A 95 -0.39 -0.06 13.68
N LEU A 96 -1.38 -0.16 14.57
CA LEU A 96 -2.09 -1.42 14.85
C LEU A 96 -2.83 -1.96 13.61
N CYS A 97 -3.52 -1.11 12.85
CA CYS A 97 -4.22 -1.52 11.63
C CYS A 97 -3.31 -2.05 10.52
N ASN A 98 -2.01 -1.75 10.55
CA ASN A 98 -1.05 -2.27 9.57
C ASN A 98 -0.38 -3.58 10.02
N LEU A 99 -0.77 -4.14 11.16
CA LEU A 99 -0.21 -5.40 11.63
C LEU A 99 -1.19 -6.53 11.30
N ASN A 100 -0.77 -7.44 10.41
CA ASN A 100 -1.58 -8.57 9.92
C ASN A 100 -2.03 -9.54 11.04
N LYS A 101 -1.51 -9.37 12.26
CA LYS A 101 -1.91 -10.15 13.45
C LYS A 101 -3.25 -9.71 14.05
N PHE A 102 -3.77 -8.54 13.66
CA PHE A 102 -5.01 -8.00 14.19
C PHE A 102 -6.07 -7.89 13.11
N HIS A 103 -7.24 -8.42 13.38
CA HIS A 103 -8.45 -8.09 12.65
C HIS A 103 -9.04 -6.79 13.23
N ILE A 104 -9.07 -5.73 12.44
CA ILE A 104 -9.61 -4.44 12.88
C ILE A 104 -11.03 -4.28 12.38
N ILE A 105 -11.94 -4.05 13.32
CA ILE A 105 -13.30 -3.60 13.04
C ILE A 105 -13.33 -2.09 13.17
N ASN A 106 -13.57 -1.44 12.04
CA ASN A 106 -13.76 -0.02 11.83
C ASN A 106 -12.51 0.88 11.97
N GLU A 107 -11.97 1.30 10.84
CA GLU A 107 -10.80 2.18 10.70
C GLU A 107 -11.19 3.66 10.48
N HIS A 108 -12.39 4.10 10.89
CA HIS A 108 -13.03 5.37 10.49
C HIS A 108 -12.39 6.69 10.91
N ASN A 109 -11.18 6.69 11.46
CA ASN A 109 -10.43 7.90 11.84
C ASN A 109 -9.92 8.72 10.65
N VAL A 110 -10.50 8.51 9.47
CA VAL A 110 -9.88 8.92 8.22
C VAL A 110 -10.86 9.54 7.24
N ILE A 111 -12.16 9.37 7.42
CA ILE A 111 -13.12 10.07 6.57
C ILE A 111 -13.17 11.54 7.03
N ASN A 112 -12.60 12.41 6.20
CA ASN A 112 -12.90 13.83 6.17
C ASN A 112 -14.10 14.03 5.22
N ASN A 113 -15.01 14.94 5.58
CA ASN A 113 -16.09 15.32 4.68
C ASN A 113 -15.50 15.80 3.35
N ASP A 114 -14.55 16.74 3.36
CA ASP A 114 -14.00 17.32 2.12
C ASP A 114 -13.50 16.23 1.16
N LEU A 115 -12.71 15.28 1.67
CA LEU A 115 -12.20 14.15 0.87
C LEU A 115 -13.32 13.25 0.34
N LEU A 116 -14.36 13.01 1.14
CA LEU A 116 -15.50 12.22 0.70
C LEU A 116 -16.33 12.97 -0.36
N PHE A 117 -16.53 14.27 -0.19
CA PHE A 117 -17.20 15.13 -1.17
C PHE A 117 -16.41 15.17 -2.48
N ASP A 118 -15.09 15.37 -2.43
CA ASP A 118 -14.22 15.36 -3.60
C ASP A 118 -14.27 14.01 -4.34
N MET A 119 -14.22 12.90 -3.59
CA MET A 119 -14.34 11.56 -4.15
C MET A 119 -15.69 11.32 -4.81
N LEU A 120 -16.80 11.68 -4.16
CA LEU A 120 -18.14 11.48 -4.71
C LEU A 120 -18.37 12.38 -5.93
N LYS A 121 -17.90 13.63 -5.92
CA LYS A 121 -18.04 14.55 -7.06
C LYS A 121 -17.36 14.06 -8.34
N ALA A 122 -16.41 13.13 -8.24
CA ALA A 122 -15.77 12.50 -9.40
C ALA A 122 -16.71 11.56 -10.19
N TYR A 123 -17.92 11.28 -9.71
CA TYR A 123 -18.84 10.34 -10.35
C TYR A 123 -20.16 10.98 -10.80
N PRO A 124 -20.59 10.71 -12.05
CA PRO A 124 -21.83 11.27 -12.60
C PRO A 124 -23.08 11.03 -11.75
N VAL A 125 -23.21 9.87 -11.10
CA VAL A 125 -24.36 9.50 -10.25
C VAL A 125 -24.59 10.46 -9.07
N PHE A 126 -23.58 11.25 -8.70
CA PHE A 126 -23.65 12.23 -7.60
C PHE A 126 -23.77 13.67 -8.07
N GLN A 127 -23.75 13.93 -9.39
CA GLN A 127 -23.89 15.26 -9.94
C GLN A 127 -25.20 15.90 -9.47
N GLY A 128 -25.11 17.10 -8.88
CA GLY A 128 -26.27 17.80 -8.31
C GLY A 128 -26.85 17.22 -7.02
N ARG A 129 -26.30 16.13 -6.48
CA ARG A 129 -26.75 15.48 -5.21
C ARG A 129 -25.73 15.56 -4.08
N VAL A 130 -24.53 16.08 -4.36
CA VAL A 130 -23.42 16.20 -3.41
C VAL A 130 -22.89 17.63 -3.44
N ASP A 131 -23.40 18.46 -2.52
CA ASP A 131 -22.93 19.84 -2.35
C ASP A 131 -23.11 20.31 -0.90
N HIS A 132 -22.35 21.33 -0.49
CA HIS A 132 -22.46 21.95 0.82
C HIS A 132 -23.70 22.85 0.90
N LYS A 133 -24.90 22.29 0.71
CA LYS A 133 -26.13 23.06 0.91
C LYS A 133 -26.34 23.35 2.39
N THR A 134 -26.52 24.63 2.71
CA THR A 134 -26.72 25.16 4.07
C THR A 134 -28.09 25.81 4.21
N THR A 135 -29.16 25.14 3.75
CA THR A 135 -30.53 25.59 4.03
C THR A 135 -31.11 24.81 5.22
N PRO A 136 -31.24 25.44 6.41
CA PRO A 136 -31.72 24.78 7.63
C PRO A 136 -33.24 24.57 7.68
N GLU A 137 -33.97 24.84 6.59
CA GLU A 137 -35.44 24.79 6.55
C GLU A 137 -35.99 23.36 6.44
N SER A 138 -35.16 22.38 6.09
CA SER A 138 -35.52 20.95 6.05
C SER A 138 -35.01 20.22 7.31
N PRO A 139 -35.75 19.21 7.83
CA PRO A 139 -35.21 18.30 8.81
C PRO A 139 -33.93 17.61 8.30
N LEU A 140 -33.01 17.31 9.21
CA LEU A 140 -31.77 16.61 8.87
C LEU A 140 -32.02 15.09 8.89
N TYR A 141 -32.00 14.47 7.72
CA TYR A 141 -32.14 13.03 7.55
C TYR A 141 -30.80 12.35 7.83
N CYS A 142 -30.81 11.32 8.66
CA CYS A 142 -29.64 10.61 9.15
C CYS A 142 -29.78 9.11 8.86
N SER A 143 -28.71 8.46 8.41
CA SER A 143 -28.59 7.00 8.35
C SER A 143 -27.39 6.49 9.14
N LEU A 144 -27.58 5.48 9.97
CA LEU A 144 -26.50 4.67 10.51
C LEU A 144 -26.40 3.40 9.69
N ASN A 145 -25.28 3.24 9.00
CA ASN A 145 -25.00 2.08 8.16
C ASN A 145 -23.87 1.27 8.78
N GLN A 146 -24.04 -0.04 8.83
CA GLN A 146 -23.08 -0.97 9.43
C GLN A 146 -22.92 -2.20 8.54
N ARG A 147 -21.72 -2.76 8.49
CA ARG A 147 -21.46 -4.00 7.78
C ARG A 147 -21.97 -5.20 8.58
N THR A 148 -22.56 -6.13 7.86
CA THR A 148 -22.93 -7.45 8.38
C THR A 148 -21.71 -8.36 8.54
N ASP A 149 -21.89 -9.52 9.14
CA ASP A 149 -20.93 -10.64 9.14
C ASP A 149 -20.56 -11.08 7.71
N LYS A 150 -21.48 -10.97 6.74
CA LYS A 150 -21.24 -11.23 5.31
C LYS A 150 -20.56 -10.10 4.55
N ASN A 151 -20.09 -9.06 5.23
CA ASN A 151 -19.43 -7.89 4.63
C ASN A 151 -20.36 -7.02 3.76
N GLU A 152 -21.68 -7.14 3.92
CA GLU A 152 -22.68 -6.34 3.19
C GLU A 152 -23.10 -5.11 4.01
N TRP A 153 -23.46 -4.02 3.33
CA TRP A 153 -23.97 -2.83 4.02
C TRP A 153 -25.43 -3.00 4.45
N GLN A 154 -25.70 -2.83 5.73
CA GLN A 154 -27.03 -2.78 6.32
C GLN A 154 -27.36 -1.35 6.78
N LEU A 155 -28.54 -0.85 6.40
CA LEU A 155 -29.13 0.37 6.96
C LEU A 155 -29.73 0.06 8.33
N THR A 156 -28.93 0.18 9.39
CA THR A 156 -29.35 -0.16 10.77
C THR A 156 -30.38 0.81 11.32
N ALA A 157 -30.21 2.10 11.06
CA ALA A 157 -31.16 3.11 11.51
C ALA A 157 -31.29 4.24 10.49
N ALA A 158 -32.52 4.68 10.26
CA ALA A 158 -32.89 5.72 9.33
C ALA A 158 -33.89 6.66 10.02
N TYR A 159 -33.46 7.87 10.36
CA TYR A 159 -34.28 8.82 11.10
C TYR A 159 -33.99 10.26 10.68
N ALA A 160 -34.93 11.16 10.89
CA ALA A 160 -34.75 12.60 10.68
C ALA A 160 -34.96 13.35 11.99
N ARG A 161 -34.24 14.46 12.16
CA ARG A 161 -34.45 15.41 13.27
C ARG A 161 -35.04 16.70 12.72
N GLY A 162 -36.23 17.05 13.21
CA GLY A 162 -36.84 18.37 12.99
C GLY A 162 -36.31 19.41 13.98
N MET A 163 -36.68 20.68 13.78
CA MET A 163 -36.27 21.80 14.66
C MET A 163 -36.65 21.59 16.13
N ASN A 164 -37.74 20.87 16.41
CA ASN A 164 -38.25 20.59 17.77
C ASN A 164 -37.52 19.42 18.47
N ALA A 165 -36.33 19.02 18.01
CA ALA A 165 -35.47 17.94 18.54
C ALA A 165 -36.05 16.49 18.54
N ALA A 166 -37.34 16.30 18.26
CA ALA A 166 -37.96 15.00 18.11
C ALA A 166 -37.43 14.26 16.86
N ALA A 167 -37.10 12.98 17.03
CA ALA A 167 -36.67 12.11 15.95
C ALA A 167 -37.86 11.31 15.37
N TYR A 168 -37.88 11.16 14.06
CA TYR A 168 -38.88 10.37 13.33
C TYR A 168 -38.18 9.45 12.34
N GLY A 169 -38.74 8.27 12.05
CA GLY A 169 -38.26 7.46 10.91
C GLY A 169 -38.40 8.22 9.59
N TRP A 170 -37.62 7.88 8.56
CA TRP A 170 -37.63 8.61 7.29
C TRP A 170 -39.02 8.78 6.68
N ASP A 171 -39.82 7.71 6.57
CA ASP A 171 -41.17 7.78 6.00
C ASP A 171 -42.06 8.77 6.76
N LYS A 172 -42.10 8.67 8.09
CA LYS A 172 -42.87 9.57 8.94
C LYS A 172 -42.36 11.02 8.87
N ALA A 173 -41.07 11.23 8.65
CA ALA A 173 -40.50 12.56 8.47
C ALA A 173 -40.89 13.17 7.12
N VAL A 174 -40.84 12.37 6.05
CA VAL A 174 -41.31 12.77 4.70
C VAL A 174 -42.80 13.08 4.73
N ASP A 175 -43.63 12.22 5.35
CA ASP A 175 -45.08 12.43 5.47
C ASP A 175 -45.42 13.76 6.15
N LYS A 176 -44.64 14.14 7.17
CA LYS A 176 -44.83 15.39 7.91
C LYS A 176 -44.37 16.62 7.14
N HIS A 177 -43.20 16.55 6.50
CA HIS A 177 -42.58 17.72 5.86
C HIS A 177 -43.18 18.01 4.48
N TYR A 178 -43.63 16.97 3.77
CA TYR A 178 -44.23 17.05 2.44
C TYR A 178 -45.73 16.75 2.48
N SER A 179 -46.46 17.23 3.50
CA SER A 179 -47.85 16.85 3.75
C SER A 179 -48.78 17.05 2.54
N GLY A 180 -48.55 18.11 1.74
CA GLY A 180 -49.30 18.44 0.52
C GLY A 180 -48.95 17.60 -0.72
N THR A 181 -47.96 16.70 -0.67
CA THR A 181 -47.55 15.86 -1.79
C THR A 181 -48.32 14.52 -1.80
N SER A 182 -48.53 13.93 -2.98
CA SER A 182 -49.18 12.62 -3.13
C SER A 182 -48.45 11.51 -2.36
N HIS A 183 -49.16 10.45 -1.98
CA HIS A 183 -48.57 9.30 -1.29
C HIS A 183 -47.51 8.58 -2.15
N GLU A 184 -47.71 8.51 -3.46
CA GLU A 184 -46.78 7.87 -4.39
C GLU A 184 -45.47 8.67 -4.49
N ASP A 185 -45.55 9.99 -4.57
CA ASP A 185 -44.38 10.85 -4.65
C ASP A 185 -43.59 10.87 -3.33
N LYS A 186 -44.27 10.82 -2.17
CA LYS A 186 -43.61 10.62 -0.87
C LYS A 186 -42.80 9.33 -0.81
N LYS A 187 -43.33 8.23 -1.36
CA LYS A 187 -42.58 6.97 -1.50
C LYS A 187 -41.36 7.15 -2.40
N LYS A 188 -41.50 7.84 -3.54
CA LYS A 188 -40.37 8.14 -4.44
C LYS A 188 -39.26 8.94 -3.74
N ILE A 189 -39.62 9.90 -2.87
CA ILE A 189 -38.67 10.66 -2.05
C ILE A 189 -37.88 9.74 -1.12
N THR A 190 -38.55 8.88 -0.33
CA THR A 190 -37.85 7.92 0.54
C THR A 190 -36.98 6.96 -0.27
N SER A 191 -37.46 6.45 -1.40
CA SER A 191 -36.68 5.57 -2.28
C SER A 191 -35.43 6.26 -2.82
N SER A 192 -35.53 7.53 -3.22
CA SER A 192 -34.38 8.34 -3.68
C SER A 192 -33.35 8.53 -2.55
N LEU A 193 -33.79 8.75 -1.30
CA LEU A 193 -32.90 8.79 -0.12
C LEU A 193 -32.15 7.46 0.08
N GLN A 194 -32.87 6.34 0.01
CA GLN A 194 -32.29 5.00 0.16
C GLN A 194 -31.31 4.68 -0.97
N GLU A 195 -31.61 5.09 -2.20
CA GLU A 195 -30.73 4.94 -3.35
C GLU A 195 -29.45 5.76 -3.16
N LEU A 196 -29.54 7.05 -2.81
CA LEU A 196 -28.35 7.88 -2.57
C LEU A 196 -27.49 7.30 -1.46
N ASN A 197 -28.11 6.86 -0.36
CA ASN A 197 -27.42 6.20 0.75
C ASN A 197 -26.65 4.96 0.26
N ARG A 198 -27.31 4.07 -0.50
CA ARG A 198 -26.66 2.86 -1.06
C ARG A 198 -25.52 3.20 -2.01
N SER A 199 -25.71 4.16 -2.90
CA SER A 199 -24.68 4.61 -3.84
C SER A 199 -23.45 5.15 -3.11
N ILE A 200 -23.62 6.00 -2.09
CA ILE A 200 -22.49 6.50 -1.30
C ILE A 200 -21.72 5.36 -0.63
N LEU A 201 -22.43 4.41 -0.01
CA LEU A 201 -21.80 3.25 0.64
C LEU A 201 -21.06 2.35 -0.36
N HIS A 202 -21.59 2.21 -1.57
CA HIS A 202 -20.95 1.47 -2.66
C HIS A 202 -19.56 2.07 -2.95
N TYR A 203 -19.47 3.35 -3.30
CA TYR A 203 -18.17 3.96 -3.62
C TYR A 203 -17.26 4.07 -2.40
N LEU A 204 -17.81 4.43 -1.24
CA LEU A 204 -17.05 4.50 0.00
C LEU A 204 -16.36 3.16 0.31
N SER A 205 -17.04 2.04 0.08
CA SER A 205 -16.48 0.71 0.32
C SER A 205 -15.26 0.38 -0.53
N ARG A 206 -15.10 1.05 -1.68
CA ARG A 206 -13.98 0.80 -2.62
C ARG A 206 -12.73 1.59 -2.27
N TYR A 207 -12.91 2.80 -1.72
CA TYR A 207 -11.81 3.69 -1.33
C TYR A 207 -11.42 3.55 0.15
N PHE A 208 -12.42 3.30 1.00
CA PHE A 208 -12.27 3.21 2.45
C PHE A 208 -12.72 1.83 2.91
N THR A 209 -11.98 0.82 2.49
CA THR A 209 -12.27 -0.61 2.69
C THR A 209 -12.25 -1.05 4.15
N GLY A 210 -11.55 -0.31 5.02
CA GLY A 210 -11.53 -0.52 6.47
C GLY A 210 -12.71 0.10 7.21
N ILE A 211 -13.73 0.63 6.52
CA ILE A 211 -14.91 1.22 7.16
C ILE A 211 -16.00 0.16 7.25
N ASP A 212 -16.32 -0.20 8.48
CA ASP A 212 -17.42 -1.11 8.79
C ASP A 212 -18.68 -0.37 9.20
N GLU A 213 -18.57 0.89 9.64
CA GLU A 213 -19.71 1.63 10.16
C GLU A 213 -19.61 3.11 9.85
N ILE A 214 -20.70 3.70 9.38
CA ILE A 214 -20.74 5.12 9.05
C ILE A 214 -22.12 5.73 9.24
N GLY A 215 -22.13 6.92 9.83
CA GLY A 215 -23.28 7.79 9.87
C GLY A 215 -23.29 8.73 8.66
N LEU A 216 -24.34 8.74 7.84
CA LEU A 216 -24.51 9.72 6.75
C LEU A 216 -25.65 10.68 7.08
N THR A 217 -25.57 11.89 6.53
CA THR A 217 -26.59 12.92 6.68
C THR A 217 -27.01 13.47 5.33
N PHE A 218 -28.29 13.81 5.24
CA PHE A 218 -28.94 14.29 4.02
C PHE A 218 -29.91 15.42 4.36
N LEU A 219 -30.06 16.33 3.41
CA LEU A 219 -31.15 17.30 3.34
C LEU A 219 -31.98 16.99 2.11
N LEU A 220 -33.28 17.25 2.19
CA LEU A 220 -34.16 17.22 1.03
C LEU A 220 -34.40 18.66 0.57
N ASP A 221 -34.37 18.90 -0.74
CA ASP A 221 -34.78 20.20 -1.28
C ASP A 221 -36.31 20.32 -1.40
N ALA A 222 -36.79 21.47 -1.89
CA ALA A 222 -38.23 21.73 -2.05
C ALA A 222 -38.95 20.71 -2.95
N SER A 223 -38.22 20.05 -3.86
CA SER A 223 -38.76 19.00 -4.74
C SER A 223 -38.70 17.59 -4.12
N GLY A 224 -38.12 17.46 -2.92
CA GLY A 224 -37.90 16.19 -2.25
C GLY A 224 -36.65 15.43 -2.74
N GLN A 225 -35.78 16.07 -3.53
CA GLN A 225 -34.53 15.45 -3.97
C GLN A 225 -33.49 15.46 -2.84
N PRO A 226 -32.83 14.32 -2.55
CA PRO A 226 -31.87 14.22 -1.47
C PRO A 226 -30.48 14.72 -1.86
N HIS A 227 -29.89 15.48 -0.96
CA HIS A 227 -28.54 16.03 -1.04
C HIS A 227 -27.70 15.51 0.13
N PHE A 228 -26.56 14.89 -0.18
CA PHE A 228 -25.63 14.44 0.85
C PHE A 228 -24.94 15.62 1.54
N CYS A 229 -24.97 15.64 2.87
CA CYS A 229 -24.47 16.74 3.69
C CYS A 229 -23.16 16.40 4.43
N GLY A 230 -22.78 15.13 4.47
CA GLY A 230 -21.57 14.68 5.16
C GLY A 230 -21.80 13.56 6.15
N VAL A 231 -20.75 13.23 6.88
CA VAL A 231 -20.75 12.15 7.87
C VAL A 231 -21.15 12.66 9.26
N LYS A 232 -21.93 11.85 9.99
CA LYS A 232 -22.32 12.12 11.38
C LYS A 232 -21.53 11.26 12.34
N ASN A 233 -21.14 11.84 13.47
CA ASN A 233 -20.44 11.12 14.52
C ASN A 233 -21.33 10.02 15.10
N LYS A 234 -20.85 8.77 15.01
CA LYS A 234 -21.58 7.58 15.50
C LYS A 234 -21.98 7.68 16.97
N HIS A 235 -21.13 8.21 17.85
CA HIS A 235 -21.46 8.35 19.26
C HIS A 235 -22.66 9.29 19.47
N LYS A 236 -22.74 10.39 18.71
CA LYS A 236 -23.92 11.26 18.69
C LYS A 236 -25.16 10.51 18.20
N MET A 237 -25.03 9.72 17.14
CA MET A 237 -26.15 8.92 16.62
C MET A 237 -26.62 7.86 17.61
N LEU A 238 -25.72 7.13 18.27
CA LEU A 238 -26.07 6.16 19.30
C LEU A 238 -26.80 6.82 20.46
N TYR A 239 -26.37 8.00 20.89
CA TYR A 239 -27.10 8.76 21.92
C TYR A 239 -28.50 9.17 21.46
N GLU A 240 -28.66 9.59 20.21
CA GLU A 240 -29.98 9.92 19.64
C GLU A 240 -30.88 8.68 19.54
N LEU A 241 -30.35 7.53 19.11
CA LEU A 241 -31.08 6.26 19.08
C LEU A 241 -31.48 5.81 20.49
N TYR A 242 -30.60 5.99 21.49
CA TYR A 242 -30.91 5.66 22.88
C TYR A 242 -32.14 6.41 23.40
N LEU A 243 -32.29 7.68 23.02
CA LEU A 243 -33.42 8.52 23.41
C LEU A 243 -34.69 8.23 22.59
N TRP A 244 -34.55 7.87 21.32
CA TRP A 244 -35.67 7.72 20.39
C TRP A 244 -36.18 6.29 20.24
N ASN A 245 -35.29 5.32 20.02
CA ASN A 245 -35.63 3.94 19.68
C ASN A 245 -34.60 2.96 20.27
N ARG A 246 -34.92 2.43 21.46
CA ARG A 246 -34.04 1.50 22.17
C ARG A 246 -33.73 0.21 21.43
N ARG A 247 -34.66 -0.31 20.64
CA ARG A 247 -34.45 -1.52 19.85
C ARG A 247 -33.37 -1.30 18.79
N LEU A 248 -33.44 -0.19 18.04
CA LEU A 248 -32.42 0.17 17.04
C LEU A 248 -31.07 0.49 17.70
N TRP A 249 -31.08 1.09 18.88
CA TRP A 249 -29.86 1.33 19.66
C TRP A 249 -29.15 0.03 20.05
N GLN A 250 -29.89 -0.95 20.58
CA GLN A 250 -29.34 -2.28 20.93
C GLN A 250 -28.80 -2.99 19.68
N GLN A 251 -29.56 -2.98 18.58
CA GLN A 251 -29.13 -3.56 17.31
C GLN A 251 -27.83 -2.92 16.79
N ALA A 252 -27.71 -1.60 16.87
CA ALA A 252 -26.52 -0.87 16.45
C ALA A 252 -25.28 -1.18 17.29
N LEU A 253 -25.43 -1.58 18.56
CA LEU A 253 -24.32 -2.02 19.40
C LEU A 253 -23.95 -3.50 19.16
N HIS A 254 -24.91 -4.31 18.74
CA HIS A 254 -24.75 -5.75 18.52
C HIS A 254 -24.02 -6.10 17.22
N LEU A 255 -24.37 -5.47 16.10
CA LEU A 255 -23.80 -5.79 14.78
C LEU A 255 -22.25 -5.89 14.73
N PRO A 256 -21.47 -4.93 15.26
CA PRO A 256 -20.01 -5.04 15.26
C PRO A 256 -19.49 -6.19 16.13
N ILE A 257 -20.22 -6.59 17.18
CA ILE A 257 -19.87 -7.75 18.01
C ILE A 257 -20.17 -9.06 17.27
N LYS A 258 -21.33 -9.16 16.64
CA LYS A 258 -21.68 -10.32 15.80
C LYS A 258 -20.66 -10.54 14.67
N ARG A 259 -20.23 -9.45 14.02
CA ARG A 259 -19.15 -9.48 13.03
C ARG A 259 -17.81 -9.90 13.63
N ALA A 260 -17.47 -9.45 14.84
CA ALA A 260 -16.28 -9.93 15.53
C ALA A 260 -16.35 -11.44 15.82
N ALA A 261 -17.51 -11.94 16.23
CA ALA A 261 -17.72 -13.36 16.51
C ALA A 261 -17.54 -14.21 15.26
N SER A 262 -18.10 -13.80 14.11
CA SER A 262 -17.91 -14.52 12.84
C SER A 262 -16.42 -14.64 12.46
N TYR A 263 -15.63 -13.59 12.66
CA TYR A 263 -14.18 -13.65 12.44
C TYR A 263 -13.46 -14.56 13.44
N SER A 264 -13.89 -14.56 14.70
CA SER A 264 -13.34 -15.43 15.74
C SER A 264 -13.57 -16.92 15.42
N HIS A 265 -14.76 -17.26 14.90
CA HIS A 265 -15.07 -18.62 14.46
C HIS A 265 -14.19 -19.04 13.27
N GLN A 266 -14.06 -18.19 12.25
CA GLN A 266 -13.18 -18.45 11.10
C GLN A 266 -11.71 -18.67 11.50
N LEU A 267 -11.18 -17.87 12.43
CA LEU A 267 -9.83 -18.04 12.95
C LEU A 267 -9.63 -19.36 13.72
N THR A 268 -10.70 -19.90 14.31
CA THR A 268 -10.68 -21.18 15.04
C THR A 268 -10.72 -22.35 14.05
N GLU A 269 -11.49 -22.24 12.97
CA GLU A 269 -11.55 -23.23 11.88
C GLU A 269 -10.27 -23.26 11.03
N GLU A 270 -9.71 -22.11 10.66
CA GLU A 270 -8.43 -22.04 9.93
C GLU A 270 -7.25 -22.55 10.77
N LYS A 271 -7.31 -22.45 12.10
CA LYS A 271 -6.29 -23.06 12.97
C LYS A 271 -6.39 -24.58 12.98
N ASN A 272 -7.59 -25.15 12.95
CA ASN A 272 -7.78 -26.59 12.84
C ASN A 272 -7.38 -27.15 11.46
N LEU A 273 -7.37 -26.31 10.42
CA LEU A 273 -6.85 -26.65 9.09
C LEU A 273 -5.33 -26.41 8.95
N LYS A 274 -4.70 -25.63 9.84
CA LYS A 274 -3.25 -25.35 9.81
C LYS A 274 -2.40 -26.40 10.54
N ASP A 275 -3.01 -27.35 11.24
CA ASP A 275 -2.33 -28.51 11.85
C ASP A 275 -2.30 -29.76 10.93
N ILE A 276 -2.81 -29.66 9.69
CA ILE A 276 -2.60 -30.65 8.64
C ILE A 276 -2.30 -29.90 7.34
N VAL A 277 -1.01 -29.74 7.04
CA VAL A 277 -0.35 -29.78 5.71
C VAL A 277 1.03 -29.12 5.89
N TRP A 278 2.00 -29.95 6.27
CA TRP A 278 3.41 -29.77 5.93
C TRP A 278 3.88 -31.13 5.43
N MET A 279 3.73 -31.40 4.13
CA MET A 279 4.57 -32.35 3.41
C MET A 279 4.25 -32.36 1.90
N ASN A 280 5.33 -32.32 1.14
CA ASN A 280 5.50 -32.75 -0.26
C ASN A 280 5.08 -31.80 -1.39
N GLY A 281 6.10 -31.13 -1.93
CA GLY A 281 6.61 -31.48 -3.26
C GLY A 281 5.95 -30.82 -4.47
N ILE A 282 6.66 -29.88 -5.08
CA ILE A 282 6.52 -29.61 -6.52
C ILE A 282 7.92 -29.57 -7.12
N ARG A 283 8.24 -30.63 -7.87
CA ARG A 283 9.30 -30.67 -8.87
C ARG A 283 8.92 -29.71 -9.99
N SER A 284 9.87 -28.91 -10.43
CA SER A 284 9.81 -28.14 -11.66
C SER A 284 10.11 -29.06 -12.84
N ASP A 285 9.08 -29.47 -13.58
CA ASP A 285 9.25 -29.86 -14.98
C ASP A 285 9.00 -28.59 -15.80
N ALA A 286 10.10 -27.98 -16.23
CA ALA A 286 10.11 -26.93 -17.24
C ALA A 286 10.52 -27.57 -18.55
N ASP A 287 9.54 -27.94 -19.37
CA ASP A 287 9.75 -28.26 -20.77
C ASP A 287 8.63 -27.67 -21.62
N GLY A 288 9.05 -27.03 -22.71
CA GLY A 288 8.19 -26.67 -23.84
C GLY A 288 7.60 -25.28 -23.80
N LEU A 289 8.25 -24.33 -24.48
CA LEU A 289 7.71 -23.74 -25.71
C LEU A 289 8.75 -22.78 -26.32
N HIS A 290 9.51 -23.32 -27.27
CA HIS A 290 9.98 -22.52 -28.40
C HIS A 290 8.79 -22.21 -29.29
N GLN A 291 8.59 -20.92 -29.60
CA GLN A 291 8.04 -20.51 -30.88
C GLN A 291 8.78 -19.25 -31.32
N GLN A 292 9.64 -19.44 -32.31
CA GLN A 292 10.00 -18.40 -33.27
C GLN A 292 8.76 -18.21 -34.15
N ASP A 293 8.23 -17.00 -34.20
CA ASP A 293 7.47 -16.54 -35.34
C ASP A 293 8.01 -15.18 -35.78
N ASN A 294 8.51 -15.16 -37.01
CA ASN A 294 8.89 -13.97 -37.75
C ASN A 294 7.60 -13.18 -38.05
N VAL A 295 7.38 -12.08 -37.31
CA VAL A 295 6.37 -11.08 -37.70
C VAL A 295 7.07 -9.78 -38.07
N ASN A 296 6.79 -9.37 -39.30
CA ASN A 296 7.34 -8.22 -39.99
C ASN A 296 7.02 -6.92 -39.22
N TYR A 297 8.06 -6.18 -38.82
CA TYR A 297 7.94 -4.95 -38.03
C TYR A 297 7.28 -3.82 -38.84
N SER A 298 6.05 -3.44 -38.50
CA SER A 298 5.60 -2.06 -38.66
C SER A 298 6.45 -1.17 -37.75
N LYS A 299 7.24 -0.27 -38.33
CA LYS A 299 8.27 0.52 -37.62
C LYS A 299 7.71 1.58 -36.67
N ASP A 300 6.45 2.00 -36.80
CA ASP A 300 5.93 3.17 -36.06
C ASP A 300 5.00 2.80 -34.89
N ILE A 301 4.73 3.77 -34.01
CA ILE A 301 3.72 3.67 -32.93
C ILE A 301 2.37 4.07 -33.52
N VAL A 302 1.33 3.26 -33.29
CA VAL A 302 -0.05 3.63 -33.65
C VAL A 302 -0.72 4.28 -32.45
N TRP A 303 -0.83 5.61 -32.49
CA TRP A 303 -1.52 6.41 -31.48
C TRP A 303 -3.02 6.47 -31.76
N VAL A 304 -3.85 6.15 -30.77
CA VAL A 304 -5.30 6.14 -30.91
C VAL A 304 -6.00 6.90 -29.80
N LYS A 305 -7.17 7.46 -30.11
CA LYS A 305 -8.13 8.03 -29.18
C LYS A 305 -9.47 7.36 -29.41
N LEU A 306 -10.15 7.00 -28.34
CA LEU A 306 -11.44 6.30 -28.44
C LEU A 306 -12.59 7.29 -28.41
N MET A 307 -13.50 7.10 -29.34
CA MET A 307 -14.76 7.83 -29.46
C MET A 307 -15.90 6.87 -29.15
N GLU A 308 -16.67 7.15 -28.09
CA GLU A 308 -17.83 6.32 -27.75
C GLU A 308 -19.03 6.72 -28.64
N PHE A 309 -19.76 5.72 -29.14
CA PHE A 309 -21.04 5.94 -29.82
C PHE A 309 -22.13 5.03 -29.23
N GLU A 310 -23.36 5.54 -29.19
CA GLU A 310 -24.49 4.79 -28.65
C GLU A 310 -24.81 3.59 -29.54
N ASN A 311 -24.54 2.39 -29.02
CA ASN A 311 -24.96 1.14 -29.64
C ASN A 311 -24.95 0.01 -28.59
N ASN A 312 -25.97 -0.84 -28.63
CA ASN A 312 -26.11 -1.99 -27.75
C ASN A 312 -25.33 -3.21 -28.25
N ASP A 313 -25.03 -3.28 -29.56
CA ASP A 313 -24.23 -4.34 -30.14
C ASP A 313 -22.74 -4.13 -29.86
N PRO A 314 -21.96 -5.19 -29.62
CA PRO A 314 -20.55 -5.08 -29.31
C PRO A 314 -19.73 -4.79 -30.57
N LEU A 315 -19.61 -3.51 -30.92
CA LEU A 315 -19.00 -3.03 -32.16
C LEU A 315 -17.76 -2.16 -31.91
N ILE A 316 -16.80 -2.26 -32.84
CA ILE A 316 -15.70 -1.30 -33.02
C ILE A 316 -15.61 -0.87 -34.49
N ARG A 317 -15.39 0.42 -34.73
CA ARG A 317 -15.06 0.96 -36.05
C ARG A 317 -13.62 1.39 -36.10
N LEU A 318 -12.88 0.87 -37.08
CA LEU A 318 -11.49 1.20 -37.31
C LEU A 318 -11.33 2.00 -38.62
N PRO A 319 -10.42 2.98 -38.67
CA PRO A 319 -10.00 3.60 -39.92
C PRO A 319 -9.50 2.57 -40.95
N SER A 320 -9.72 2.81 -42.24
CA SER A 320 -9.34 1.90 -43.33
C SER A 320 -7.94 1.29 -43.22
N PRO A 321 -6.87 2.07 -42.87
CA PRO A 321 -5.53 1.50 -42.74
C PRO A 321 -5.37 0.47 -41.61
N LEU A 322 -6.18 0.58 -40.55
CA LEU A 322 -6.20 -0.36 -39.43
C LEU A 322 -7.16 -1.51 -39.72
N PHE A 323 -8.33 -1.23 -40.30
CA PHE A 323 -9.34 -2.22 -40.69
C PHE A 323 -8.78 -3.25 -41.67
N ALA A 324 -7.99 -2.82 -42.66
CA ALA A 324 -7.37 -3.69 -43.66
C ALA A 324 -6.42 -4.76 -43.09
N ASN A 325 -5.98 -4.64 -41.83
CA ASN A 325 -5.15 -5.65 -41.16
C ASN A 325 -5.97 -6.85 -40.65
N PHE A 326 -7.30 -6.78 -40.69
CA PHE A 326 -8.19 -7.79 -40.12
C PHE A 326 -9.08 -8.41 -41.20
N PRO A 327 -8.77 -9.65 -41.65
CA PRO A 327 -9.63 -10.35 -42.60
C PRO A 327 -10.90 -10.92 -41.96
N GLN A 328 -10.96 -10.99 -40.63
CA GLN A 328 -12.12 -11.53 -39.89
C GLN A 328 -13.15 -10.45 -39.52
N GLU A 329 -14.43 -10.84 -39.51
CA GLU A 329 -15.57 -9.98 -39.14
C GLU A 329 -15.66 -9.71 -37.62
N GLU A 330 -15.02 -10.55 -36.81
CA GLU A 330 -14.99 -10.42 -35.35
C GLU A 330 -13.58 -10.56 -34.81
N LEU A 331 -13.25 -9.80 -33.78
CA LEU A 331 -11.97 -9.86 -33.10
C LEU A 331 -12.15 -9.62 -31.60
N TRP A 332 -11.07 -9.77 -30.85
CA TRP A 332 -11.04 -9.38 -29.45
C TRP A 332 -10.42 -8.00 -29.24
N ILE A 333 -11.00 -7.20 -28.35
CA ILE A 333 -10.36 -6.01 -27.81
C ILE A 333 -9.94 -6.30 -26.38
N GLN A 334 -8.70 -5.92 -26.06
CA GLN A 334 -8.16 -5.98 -24.71
C GLN A 334 -7.80 -4.60 -24.18
N PHE A 335 -8.21 -4.32 -22.94
CA PHE A 335 -7.82 -3.14 -22.18
C PHE A 335 -7.55 -3.52 -20.71
N GLY A 336 -6.31 -3.31 -20.26
CA GLY A 336 -5.85 -3.93 -19.01
C GLY A 336 -5.89 -5.45 -19.14
N ILE A 337 -6.40 -6.13 -18.10
CA ILE A 337 -6.64 -7.59 -18.15
C ILE A 337 -7.98 -7.97 -18.79
N LYS A 338 -8.86 -7.00 -19.09
CA LYS A 338 -10.19 -7.30 -19.64
C LYS A 338 -10.13 -7.49 -21.14
N LYS A 339 -10.81 -8.53 -21.62
CA LYS A 339 -10.92 -8.87 -23.04
C LYS A 339 -12.39 -9.01 -23.44
N ARG A 340 -12.79 -8.47 -24.60
CA ARG A 340 -14.17 -8.54 -25.12
C ARG A 340 -14.18 -8.81 -26.62
N ARG A 341 -15.08 -9.69 -27.04
CA ARG A 341 -15.29 -10.00 -28.45
C ARG A 341 -16.19 -8.94 -29.07
N VAL A 342 -15.81 -8.46 -30.24
CA VAL A 342 -16.51 -7.39 -30.94
C VAL A 342 -16.60 -7.70 -32.43
N LYS A 343 -17.65 -7.18 -33.05
CA LYS A 343 -17.77 -7.09 -34.50
C LYS A 343 -16.98 -5.89 -35.00
N LEU A 344 -16.30 -6.08 -36.11
CA LEU A 344 -15.44 -5.08 -36.73
C LEU A 344 -16.18 -4.40 -37.90
N GLU A 345 -16.17 -3.07 -37.89
CA GLU A 345 -16.66 -2.23 -38.98
C GLU A 345 -15.56 -1.27 -39.45
N GLU A 346 -15.62 -0.87 -40.72
CA GLU A 346 -14.77 0.18 -41.25
C GLU A 346 -15.38 1.55 -40.94
N SER A 347 -14.57 2.52 -40.51
CA SER A 347 -14.99 3.90 -40.35
C SER A 347 -14.69 4.72 -41.59
N GLU A 348 -15.55 5.68 -41.95
CA GLU A 348 -15.35 6.61 -43.08
C GLU A 348 -14.14 7.56 -42.91
N TRP A 349 -13.51 7.58 -41.73
CA TRP A 349 -12.43 8.51 -41.42
C TRP A 349 -11.07 7.99 -41.89
N ILE A 350 -10.40 8.78 -42.73
CA ILE A 350 -9.05 8.49 -43.24
C ILE A 350 -8.03 9.35 -42.50
N ALA A 351 -7.19 8.72 -41.68
CA ALA A 351 -6.12 9.42 -40.97
C ALA A 351 -4.93 9.71 -41.90
N VAL A 352 -4.61 11.00 -42.11
CA VAL A 352 -3.49 11.43 -42.97
C VAL A 352 -2.14 11.45 -42.22
N ARG A 353 -2.15 11.62 -40.89
CA ARG A 353 -0.96 11.62 -40.01
C ARG A 353 -1.31 11.03 -38.64
N ASN A 354 -0.36 10.32 -38.02
CA ASN A 354 -0.54 9.71 -36.69
C ASN A 354 0.56 10.14 -35.72
N SER A 355 0.18 10.81 -34.63
CA SER A 355 1.10 11.20 -33.56
C SER A 355 0.38 11.20 -32.22
N PHE A 356 1.11 11.29 -31.11
CA PHE A 356 0.51 11.43 -29.78
C PHE A 356 -0.46 12.64 -29.70
N TYR A 357 -0.13 13.75 -30.34
CA TYR A 357 -0.96 14.97 -30.33
C TYR A 357 -2.07 14.96 -31.38
N THR A 358 -1.97 14.07 -32.37
CA THR A 358 -2.95 13.87 -33.43
C THR A 358 -3.21 12.36 -33.60
N PRO A 359 -3.82 11.72 -32.58
CA PRO A 359 -4.07 10.28 -32.63
C PRO A 359 -5.18 9.94 -33.63
N MET A 360 -5.18 8.71 -34.12
CA MET A 360 -6.29 8.17 -34.90
C MET A 360 -7.52 8.00 -34.01
N GLU A 361 -8.68 8.39 -34.51
CA GLU A 361 -9.93 8.10 -33.83
C GLU A 361 -10.38 6.67 -34.15
N ILE A 362 -10.71 5.91 -33.12
CA ILE A 362 -11.38 4.62 -33.25
C ILE A 362 -12.69 4.70 -32.48
N TYR A 363 -13.77 4.16 -33.07
CA TYR A 363 -15.10 4.30 -32.49
C TYR A 363 -15.49 3.01 -31.79
N ILE A 364 -15.94 3.11 -30.55
CA ILE A 364 -16.34 1.96 -29.73
C ILE A 364 -17.78 2.13 -29.27
N SER A 365 -18.56 1.06 -29.38
CA SER A 365 -19.95 1.06 -28.88
C SER A 365 -19.99 1.28 -27.37
N SER A 366 -21.02 1.99 -26.89
CA SER A 366 -21.26 2.23 -25.46
C SER A 366 -21.39 0.92 -24.66
N ASN A 367 -21.87 -0.16 -25.29
CA ASN A 367 -21.85 -1.50 -24.73
C ASN A 367 -20.42 -1.95 -24.38
N VAL A 368 -19.48 -1.93 -25.33
CA VAL A 368 -18.11 -2.41 -25.14
C VAL A 368 -17.33 -1.46 -24.22
N ALA A 369 -17.47 -0.15 -24.41
CA ALA A 369 -16.87 0.87 -23.53
C ALA A 369 -17.30 0.66 -22.07
N GLY A 370 -18.60 0.40 -21.85
CA GLY A 370 -19.16 0.07 -20.55
C GLY A 370 -18.59 -1.22 -19.96
N GLN A 371 -18.43 -2.28 -20.75
CA GLN A 371 -17.90 -3.57 -20.25
C GLN A 371 -16.40 -3.53 -19.95
N LEU A 372 -15.62 -2.90 -20.83
CA LEU A 372 -14.18 -2.68 -20.65
C LEU A 372 -13.88 -1.58 -19.62
N ARG A 373 -14.85 -0.74 -19.25
CA ARG A 373 -14.66 0.44 -18.38
C ARG A 373 -13.53 1.32 -18.90
N PHE A 374 -13.59 1.61 -20.19
CA PHE A 374 -12.54 2.32 -20.91
C PHE A 374 -12.60 3.84 -20.66
N PRO A 375 -11.51 4.50 -20.23
CA PRO A 375 -11.46 5.95 -20.12
C PRO A 375 -11.16 6.63 -21.47
N SER A 376 -12.09 7.41 -22.02
CA SER A 376 -11.98 8.05 -23.35
C SER A 376 -11.08 9.30 -23.39
N ASP A 377 -10.75 9.87 -22.24
CA ASP A 377 -9.99 11.14 -22.13
C ASP A 377 -8.49 11.04 -22.50
N PHE A 378 -7.98 9.84 -22.81
CA PHE A 378 -6.55 9.61 -22.99
C PHE A 378 -6.20 9.23 -24.42
N THR A 379 -4.98 9.58 -24.83
CA THR A 379 -4.33 9.03 -26.02
C THR A 379 -3.60 7.75 -25.65
N TYR A 380 -3.88 6.68 -26.39
CA TYR A 380 -3.34 5.34 -26.20
C TYR A 380 -2.44 4.93 -27.36
N GLN A 381 -1.65 3.89 -27.15
CA GLN A 381 -1.07 3.08 -28.22
C GLN A 381 -1.97 1.89 -28.51
N LEU A 382 -1.93 1.44 -29.76
CA LEU A 382 -2.62 0.26 -30.23
C LEU A 382 -1.58 -0.73 -30.76
N LYS A 383 -1.68 -2.00 -30.34
CA LYS A 383 -0.92 -3.12 -30.90
C LYS A 383 -1.84 -4.27 -31.25
N TYR A 384 -1.29 -5.21 -32.01
CA TYR A 384 -2.00 -6.36 -32.55
C TYR A 384 -1.31 -7.65 -32.12
N GLU A 385 -2.09 -8.60 -31.63
CA GLU A 385 -1.65 -9.95 -31.24
C GLU A 385 -2.68 -10.94 -31.77
N ASP A 386 -2.34 -11.67 -32.83
CA ASP A 386 -3.23 -12.63 -33.51
C ASP A 386 -4.62 -12.05 -33.85
N ASP A 387 -5.66 -12.49 -33.14
CA ASP A 387 -7.05 -12.08 -33.27
C ASP A 387 -7.46 -10.95 -32.30
N THR A 388 -6.47 -10.28 -31.69
CA THR A 388 -6.67 -9.35 -30.57
C THR A 388 -6.05 -7.98 -30.83
N ILE A 389 -6.87 -6.95 -30.69
CA ILE A 389 -6.45 -5.55 -30.58
C ILE A 389 -6.19 -5.24 -29.10
N VAL A 390 -4.96 -4.89 -28.76
CA VAL A 390 -4.61 -4.49 -27.40
C VAL A 390 -4.40 -2.98 -27.37
N ILE A 391 -5.15 -2.31 -26.49
CA ILE A 391 -5.11 -0.86 -26.31
C ILE A 391 -4.45 -0.55 -24.96
N GLY A 392 -3.44 0.31 -24.95
CA GLY A 392 -2.67 0.59 -23.75
C GLY A 392 -1.61 1.68 -23.94
N PRO A 393 -0.53 1.69 -23.14
CA PRO A 393 -0.30 0.85 -21.98
C PRO A 393 -1.31 1.12 -20.86
N THR A 394 -1.53 0.13 -19.99
CA THR A 394 -2.23 0.32 -18.71
C THR A 394 -1.25 0.04 -17.57
N ILE A 395 -0.97 1.05 -16.75
CA ILE A 395 0.06 0.99 -15.72
C ILE A 395 -0.57 1.18 -14.34
N GLY A 396 -0.37 0.20 -13.47
CA GLY A 396 -0.76 0.22 -12.08
C GLY A 396 0.38 0.65 -11.17
N LEU A 397 0.21 1.71 -10.37
CA LEU A 397 1.09 1.97 -9.23
C LEU A 397 0.49 1.31 -7.99
N LEU A 398 0.97 0.11 -7.64
CA LEU A 398 0.49 -0.62 -6.47
C LEU A 398 1.12 -0.06 -5.19
N LEU A 399 0.32 0.68 -4.45
CA LEU A 399 0.69 1.30 -3.18
C LEU A 399 0.46 0.34 -2.01
N GLY A 400 0.76 0.79 -0.79
CA GLY A 400 0.54 0.00 0.42
C GLY A 400 -0.93 -0.06 0.84
N GLU A 401 -1.20 -0.81 1.91
CA GLU A 401 -2.54 -1.02 2.49
C GLU A 401 -3.18 0.24 3.10
N ARG A 402 -2.41 1.32 3.21
CA ARG A 402 -2.86 2.57 3.82
C ARG A 402 -3.72 3.41 2.87
N THR A 403 -4.79 2.85 2.30
CA THR A 403 -5.70 3.54 1.35
C THR A 403 -6.13 4.92 1.86
N GLN A 404 -6.34 5.01 3.17
CA GLN A 404 -6.88 6.16 3.85
C GLN A 404 -5.92 7.38 3.88
N VAL A 405 -4.61 7.19 3.62
CA VAL A 405 -3.65 8.30 3.52
C VAL A 405 -3.51 8.81 2.10
N TYR A 406 -4.13 8.14 1.13
CA TYR A 406 -4.08 8.51 -0.26
C TYR A 406 -5.21 9.49 -0.57
N ASN A 407 -4.82 10.64 -1.10
CA ASN A 407 -5.69 11.70 -1.60
C ASN A 407 -4.93 12.43 -2.72
N PRO A 408 -5.60 13.28 -3.53
CA PRO A 408 -4.95 13.98 -4.63
C PRO A 408 -3.67 14.73 -4.25
N GLU A 409 -3.64 15.35 -3.08
CA GLU A 409 -2.46 16.08 -2.55
C GLU A 409 -1.29 15.13 -2.26
N TYR A 410 -1.53 14.05 -1.52
CA TYR A 410 -0.52 13.03 -1.22
C TYR A 410 0.06 12.41 -2.49
N MET A 411 -0.76 12.27 -3.53
CA MET A 411 -0.37 11.68 -4.80
C MET A 411 0.57 12.56 -5.62
N GLN A 412 0.65 13.87 -5.36
CA GLN A 412 1.51 14.79 -6.11
C GLN A 412 3.00 14.41 -6.10
N LYS A 413 3.47 13.74 -5.05
CA LYS A 413 4.85 13.25 -4.98
C LYS A 413 5.19 12.18 -6.02
N TYR A 414 4.19 11.64 -6.72
CA TYR A 414 4.36 10.69 -7.82
C TYR A 414 4.27 11.34 -9.20
N SER A 415 3.93 12.63 -9.31
CA SER A 415 3.68 13.31 -10.59
C SER A 415 4.95 13.58 -11.42
N ASP A 416 6.11 13.67 -10.77
CA ASP A 416 7.40 14.00 -11.39
C ASP A 416 7.83 13.08 -12.54
N ARG A 417 7.38 11.83 -12.53
CA ARG A 417 7.69 10.79 -13.53
C ARG A 417 6.88 10.89 -14.82
N PHE A 418 5.83 11.70 -14.88
CA PHE A 418 4.97 11.80 -16.07
C PHE A 418 5.39 12.89 -17.06
N GLY A 419 6.57 13.49 -16.90
CA GLY A 419 7.15 14.40 -17.90
C GLY A 419 7.45 13.74 -19.26
N ILE A 420 7.32 12.41 -19.35
CA ILE A 420 7.46 11.62 -20.58
C ILE A 420 6.12 11.07 -21.09
N TYR A 421 4.99 11.58 -20.60
CA TYR A 421 3.68 11.01 -20.91
C TYR A 421 3.41 10.94 -22.42
N ASN A 422 3.83 11.95 -23.19
CA ASN A 422 3.70 11.97 -24.65
C ASN A 422 4.50 10.86 -25.39
N ARG A 423 5.43 10.19 -24.72
CA ARG A 423 6.20 9.07 -25.26
C ARG A 423 5.55 7.72 -24.99
N ILE A 424 4.69 7.63 -23.96
CA ILE A 424 4.07 6.38 -23.52
C ILE A 424 2.57 6.35 -23.81
N GLY A 425 1.87 7.47 -23.59
CA GLY A 425 0.41 7.56 -23.51
C GLY A 425 -0.18 6.62 -22.47
N GLY A 426 -1.45 6.29 -22.67
CA GLY A 426 -2.14 5.26 -21.93
C GLY A 426 -2.58 5.66 -20.52
N LEU A 427 -3.15 4.70 -19.81
CA LEU A 427 -3.72 4.92 -18.48
C LEU A 427 -2.69 4.63 -17.39
N THR A 428 -2.55 5.53 -16.43
CA THR A 428 -1.88 5.21 -15.16
C THR A 428 -2.81 5.42 -13.96
N ILE A 429 -2.98 4.37 -13.16
CA ILE A 429 -3.79 4.39 -11.94
C ILE A 429 -2.98 3.93 -10.72
N ALA A 430 -3.04 4.69 -9.64
CA ALA A 430 -2.48 4.32 -8.35
C ALA A 430 -3.56 3.74 -7.43
N PHE A 431 -3.34 2.54 -6.90
CA PHE A 431 -4.34 1.82 -6.13
C PHE A 431 -3.69 0.99 -5.01
N SER A 432 -4.53 0.38 -4.17
CA SER A 432 -4.13 -0.50 -3.09
C SER A 432 -4.73 -1.89 -3.32
N PRO A 433 -4.13 -2.99 -2.82
CA PRO A 433 -4.74 -4.31 -2.96
C PRO A 433 -6.16 -4.40 -2.39
N ARG A 434 -6.46 -3.63 -1.32
CA ARG A 434 -7.81 -3.60 -0.74
C ARG A 434 -8.84 -2.91 -1.63
N SER A 435 -8.43 -2.06 -2.57
CA SER A 435 -9.33 -1.33 -3.47
C SER A 435 -9.56 -2.06 -4.81
N ILE A 436 -9.22 -3.35 -4.87
CA ILE A 436 -9.50 -4.22 -6.01
C ILE A 436 -10.88 -4.85 -5.85
N ASP A 437 -11.74 -4.63 -6.83
CA ASP A 437 -12.91 -5.46 -7.07
C ASP A 437 -12.51 -6.64 -7.95
N TRP A 438 -12.32 -7.79 -7.33
CA TRP A 438 -11.84 -8.98 -8.02
C TRP A 438 -12.88 -9.66 -8.89
N GLU A 439 -14.17 -9.46 -8.62
CA GLU A 439 -15.25 -10.03 -9.41
C GLU A 439 -15.48 -9.17 -10.66
N ALA A 440 -15.55 -7.86 -10.49
CA ALA A 440 -15.67 -6.93 -11.60
C ALA A 440 -14.35 -6.71 -12.37
N GLU A 441 -13.23 -7.21 -11.85
CA GLU A 441 -11.87 -7.02 -12.35
C GLU A 441 -11.49 -5.54 -12.49
N LEU A 442 -11.86 -4.74 -11.48
CA LEU A 442 -11.62 -3.31 -11.43
C LEU A 442 -10.71 -2.93 -10.26
N VAL A 443 -9.93 -1.88 -10.45
CA VAL A 443 -9.19 -1.21 -9.39
C VAL A 443 -9.76 0.18 -9.17
N TYR A 444 -9.97 0.54 -7.92
CA TYR A 444 -10.40 1.88 -7.52
C TYR A 444 -9.21 2.62 -6.90
N GLY A 445 -9.01 3.87 -7.28
CA GLY A 445 -7.82 4.60 -6.89
C GLY A 445 -7.74 5.98 -7.50
N PHE A 446 -6.52 6.39 -7.83
CA PHE A 446 -6.23 7.71 -8.38
C PHE A 446 -5.71 7.57 -9.80
N ILE A 447 -6.41 8.15 -10.77
CA ILE A 447 -5.96 8.23 -12.15
C ILE A 447 -5.16 9.51 -12.32
N TYR A 448 -3.99 9.41 -12.95
CA TYR A 448 -3.20 10.59 -13.30
C TYR A 448 -3.67 11.16 -14.64
N TYR A 449 -4.15 12.40 -14.63
CA TYR A 449 -4.57 13.11 -15.83
C TYR A 449 -3.45 14.05 -16.30
N PRO A 450 -2.80 13.74 -17.45
CA PRO A 450 -1.59 14.41 -17.91
C PRO A 450 -1.81 15.88 -18.27
N ASP A 451 -2.93 16.22 -18.92
CA ASP A 451 -3.21 17.56 -19.43
C ASP A 451 -3.29 18.61 -18.32
N ARG A 452 -3.90 18.21 -17.20
CA ARG A 452 -4.03 19.02 -15.98
C ARG A 452 -2.94 18.76 -14.95
N LYS A 453 -2.08 17.75 -15.15
CA LYS A 453 -1.05 17.28 -14.20
C LYS A 453 -1.60 17.02 -12.80
N LYS A 454 -2.78 16.40 -12.72
CA LYS A 454 -3.49 16.12 -11.45
C LYS A 454 -3.86 14.66 -11.30
N TRP A 455 -3.97 14.25 -10.05
CA TRP A 455 -4.49 12.94 -9.66
C TRP A 455 -5.92 13.10 -9.20
N ASP A 456 -6.82 12.35 -9.79
CA ASP A 456 -8.24 12.39 -9.45
C ASP A 456 -8.75 11.00 -9.09
N TYR A 457 -9.78 10.95 -8.25
CA TYR A 457 -10.48 9.72 -7.94
C TYR A 457 -11.04 9.10 -9.21
N GLY A 458 -10.85 7.79 -9.37
CA GLY A 458 -11.29 7.08 -10.55
C GLY A 458 -11.11 5.58 -10.41
N PHE A 459 -11.54 4.85 -11.44
CA PHE A 459 -11.41 3.42 -11.49
C PHE A 459 -11.12 2.98 -12.92
N ALA A 460 -10.55 1.79 -13.06
CA ALA A 460 -10.21 1.19 -14.33
C ALA A 460 -10.15 -0.33 -14.18
N PRO A 461 -10.09 -1.09 -15.28
CA PRO A 461 -9.69 -2.49 -15.22
C PRO A 461 -8.36 -2.65 -14.49
N ILE A 462 -8.15 -3.83 -13.88
CA ILE A 462 -6.83 -4.19 -13.36
C ILE A 462 -5.80 -3.96 -14.48
N PRO A 463 -4.78 -3.10 -14.26
CA PRO A 463 -3.78 -2.79 -15.28
C PRO A 463 -2.97 -4.01 -15.66
N ALA A 464 -2.57 -4.11 -16.92
CA ALA A 464 -1.78 -5.25 -17.42
C ALA A 464 -0.34 -5.23 -16.86
N ALA A 465 0.27 -4.06 -16.64
CA ALA A 465 1.53 -3.95 -15.89
C ALA A 465 1.31 -3.28 -14.53
N VAL A 466 1.83 -3.88 -13.47
CA VAL A 466 1.68 -3.37 -12.09
C VAL A 466 3.04 -3.18 -11.42
N TYR A 467 3.38 -1.94 -11.11
CA TYR A 467 4.59 -1.56 -10.38
C TYR A 467 4.33 -1.58 -8.86
N ARG A 468 4.88 -2.56 -8.16
CA ARG A 468 4.80 -2.65 -6.70
C ARG A 468 5.71 -1.64 -6.00
N ARG A 469 5.12 -0.70 -5.24
CA ARG A 469 5.82 0.39 -4.52
C ARG A 469 5.83 0.24 -3.00
N ASN A 470 5.26 -0.83 -2.49
CA ASN A 470 5.17 -1.14 -1.07
C ASN A 470 5.21 -2.66 -0.91
N PHE A 471 5.70 -3.15 0.23
CA PHE A 471 5.95 -4.57 0.48
C PHE A 471 5.34 -5.07 1.81
N HIS A 472 4.35 -4.34 2.34
CA HIS A 472 3.63 -4.69 3.58
C HIS A 472 2.21 -5.21 3.32
N GLN A 473 1.89 -5.53 2.07
CA GLN A 473 0.59 -6.06 1.66
C GLN A 473 0.48 -7.57 1.91
N GLU A 474 -0.75 -8.06 2.03
CA GLU A 474 -1.04 -9.49 2.15
C GLU A 474 -0.61 -10.27 0.91
N GLU A 475 0.05 -11.41 1.13
CA GLU A 475 0.65 -12.21 0.05
C GLU A 475 -0.41 -12.79 -0.90
N THR A 476 -1.59 -13.16 -0.39
CA THR A 476 -2.71 -13.70 -1.17
C THR A 476 -3.16 -12.73 -2.27
N GLY A 477 -3.28 -11.44 -1.94
CA GLY A 477 -3.64 -10.40 -2.90
C GLY A 477 -2.56 -10.18 -3.96
N ILE A 478 -1.29 -10.25 -3.57
CA ILE A 478 -0.16 -10.13 -4.50
C ILE A 478 -0.11 -11.32 -5.46
N ASN A 479 -0.23 -12.55 -4.96
CA ASN A 479 -0.22 -13.76 -5.79
C ASN A 479 -1.39 -13.76 -6.78
N ARG A 480 -2.57 -13.30 -6.35
CA ARG A 480 -3.72 -13.15 -7.24
C ARG A 480 -3.49 -12.09 -8.32
N LEU A 481 -2.83 -10.97 -8.00
CA LEU A 481 -2.43 -9.97 -9.01
C LEU A 481 -1.42 -10.54 -10.00
N ILE A 482 -0.38 -11.26 -9.53
CA ILE A 482 0.62 -11.91 -10.40
C ILE A 482 -0.10 -12.84 -11.40
N ALA A 483 -1.01 -13.69 -10.92
CA ALA A 483 -1.76 -14.59 -11.77
C ALA A 483 -2.67 -13.85 -12.76
N ARG A 484 -3.46 -12.86 -12.31
CA ARG A 484 -4.42 -12.12 -13.15
C ARG A 484 -3.76 -11.23 -14.19
N THR A 485 -2.54 -10.76 -13.93
CA THR A 485 -1.77 -9.91 -14.85
C THR A 485 -0.83 -10.70 -15.75
N ALA A 486 -0.92 -12.03 -15.77
CA ALA A 486 0.01 -12.91 -16.50
C ALA A 486 1.49 -12.56 -16.20
N ASN A 487 1.82 -12.45 -14.91
CA ASN A 487 3.13 -12.04 -14.39
C ASN A 487 3.54 -10.58 -14.71
N GLY A 488 2.58 -9.72 -15.07
CA GLY A 488 2.79 -8.29 -15.30
C GLY A 488 3.03 -7.45 -14.03
N LEU A 489 2.88 -8.04 -12.83
CA LEU A 489 3.29 -7.42 -11.57
C LEU A 489 4.80 -7.58 -11.35
N PHE A 490 5.52 -6.47 -11.35
CA PHE A 490 6.97 -6.44 -11.15
C PHE A 490 7.36 -5.79 -9.82
N ASN A 491 8.59 -6.11 -9.40
CA ASN A 491 9.02 -6.10 -8.00
C ASN A 491 8.06 -6.96 -7.15
N SER A 492 7.79 -8.18 -7.62
CA SER A 492 6.73 -9.03 -7.07
C SER A 492 7.04 -9.54 -5.67
N GLN A 493 8.31 -9.69 -5.33
CA GLN A 493 8.76 -10.22 -4.05
C GLN A 493 9.46 -9.15 -3.20
N ARG A 494 9.49 -9.36 -1.89
CA ARG A 494 10.32 -8.58 -0.98
C ARG A 494 11.75 -9.14 -1.01
N PHE A 495 12.74 -8.26 -0.86
CA PHE A 495 14.14 -8.62 -0.66
C PHE A 495 14.57 -8.08 0.70
N THR A 496 15.17 -8.94 1.52
CA THR A 496 15.52 -8.70 2.92
C THR A 496 17.02 -8.93 3.17
N LYS A 497 17.48 -8.57 4.38
CA LYS A 497 18.86 -8.86 4.81
C LYS A 497 19.13 -10.37 4.89
N LEU A 498 18.11 -11.16 5.21
CA LEU A 498 18.22 -12.61 5.27
C LEU A 498 18.39 -13.20 3.86
N ASP A 499 17.70 -12.64 2.86
CA ASP A 499 17.85 -13.06 1.47
C ASP A 499 19.28 -12.82 0.97
N LEU A 500 19.87 -11.66 1.30
CA LEU A 500 21.28 -11.36 1.00
C LEU A 500 22.24 -12.34 1.70
N TYR A 501 21.96 -12.70 2.96
CA TYR A 501 22.75 -13.71 3.68
C TYR A 501 22.76 -15.05 2.95
N TYR A 502 21.61 -15.52 2.44
CA TYR A 502 21.55 -16.78 1.69
C TYR A 502 22.33 -16.76 0.37
N LEU A 503 22.75 -15.59 -0.13
CA LEU A 503 23.58 -15.48 -1.33
C LEU A 503 25.05 -15.84 -1.11
N HIS A 504 25.50 -16.12 0.12
CA HIS A 504 26.87 -16.64 0.35
C HIS A 504 27.11 -18.01 -0.29
N ASN A 505 26.05 -18.71 -0.68
CA ASN A 505 26.12 -19.97 -1.42
C ASN A 505 26.27 -19.77 -2.94
N GLU A 506 26.21 -18.54 -3.44
CA GLU A 506 26.17 -18.23 -4.87
C GLU A 506 27.58 -17.92 -5.40
N PRO A 507 28.19 -18.80 -6.23
CA PRO A 507 29.60 -18.66 -6.61
C PRO A 507 29.95 -17.36 -7.32
N THR A 508 28.99 -16.73 -8.01
CA THR A 508 29.21 -15.53 -8.81
C THR A 508 29.38 -14.26 -7.99
N ILE A 509 28.90 -14.23 -6.74
CA ILE A 509 28.91 -13.02 -5.91
C ILE A 509 29.42 -13.22 -4.49
N LYS A 510 29.57 -14.48 -4.02
CA LYS A 510 29.96 -14.79 -2.63
C LYS A 510 31.24 -14.07 -2.17
N ASP A 511 32.23 -13.91 -3.06
CA ASP A 511 33.51 -13.30 -2.71
C ASP A 511 33.40 -11.77 -2.54
N HIS A 512 32.32 -11.19 -3.06
CA HIS A 512 31.95 -9.78 -2.87
C HIS A 512 30.98 -9.56 -1.70
N LEU A 513 30.62 -10.61 -0.95
CA LEU A 513 29.77 -10.51 0.24
C LEU A 513 30.65 -10.54 1.50
N PRO A 514 30.50 -9.57 2.43
CA PRO A 514 31.22 -9.63 3.69
C PRO A 514 30.74 -10.85 4.49
N GLU A 515 31.68 -11.58 5.11
CA GLU A 515 31.36 -12.75 5.92
C GLU A 515 30.29 -12.40 6.96
N THR A 516 29.20 -13.16 6.97
CA THR A 516 27.98 -12.85 7.73
C THR A 516 27.46 -14.09 8.44
N HIS A 517 26.99 -13.91 9.67
CA HIS A 517 26.47 -14.98 10.52
C HIS A 517 25.20 -14.52 11.25
N LEU A 518 24.29 -15.46 11.55
CA LEU A 518 23.12 -15.18 12.38
C LEU A 518 23.52 -15.12 13.87
N LEU A 519 23.02 -14.10 14.58
CA LEU A 519 23.27 -13.95 16.00
C LEU A 519 22.26 -14.76 16.81
N THR A 520 22.60 -16.02 17.10
CA THR A 520 21.82 -16.90 17.98
C THR A 520 22.47 -17.06 19.35
N GLU A 521 23.80 -17.03 19.41
CA GLU A 521 24.59 -17.37 20.59
C GLU A 521 25.76 -16.40 20.80
N PHE A 522 26.21 -16.28 22.06
CA PHE A 522 27.28 -15.35 22.43
C PHE A 522 28.68 -15.86 22.08
N ASP A 523 28.97 -17.14 22.31
CA ASP A 523 30.33 -17.66 22.16
C ASP A 523 30.81 -17.67 20.70
N PRO A 524 29.99 -18.05 19.69
CA PRO A 524 30.37 -17.90 18.28
C PRO A 524 30.64 -16.45 17.87
N LEU A 525 29.78 -15.52 18.31
CA LEU A 525 29.99 -14.07 18.10
C LEU A 525 31.35 -13.62 18.69
N LEU A 526 31.66 -14.05 19.90
CA LEU A 526 32.89 -13.68 20.60
C LEU A 526 34.13 -14.25 19.90
N ALA A 527 34.06 -15.47 19.37
CA ALA A 527 35.13 -16.08 18.60
C ALA A 527 35.43 -15.25 17.34
N VAL A 528 34.41 -14.93 16.55
CA VAL A 528 34.56 -14.10 15.34
C VAL A 528 35.05 -12.68 15.69
N LEU A 529 34.54 -12.08 16.76
CA LEU A 529 35.03 -10.76 17.22
C LEU A 529 36.53 -10.80 17.59
N ARG A 530 37.00 -11.86 18.23
CA ARG A 530 38.42 -12.02 18.59
C ARG A 530 39.30 -12.29 17.38
N GLU A 531 38.78 -12.97 16.37
CA GLU A 531 39.51 -13.19 15.13
C GLU A 531 39.61 -11.90 14.31
N LYS A 532 38.46 -11.28 14.03
CA LYS A 532 38.34 -10.14 13.12
C LYS A 532 38.64 -8.80 13.78
N GLN A 533 38.74 -8.76 15.11
CA GLN A 533 38.95 -7.57 15.98
C GLN A 533 37.81 -6.53 15.95
N LYS A 534 37.01 -6.48 14.89
CA LYS A 534 35.91 -5.53 14.73
C LYS A 534 34.82 -6.11 13.83
N ILE A 535 33.58 -6.04 14.30
CA ILE A 535 32.40 -6.56 13.59
C ILE A 535 31.23 -5.58 13.70
N ILE A 536 30.29 -5.69 12.76
CA ILE A 536 29.05 -4.92 12.75
C ILE A 536 27.86 -5.84 13.01
N LEU A 537 26.98 -5.44 13.94
CA LEU A 537 25.74 -6.15 14.24
C LEU A 537 24.59 -5.38 13.62
N LYS A 538 23.76 -6.07 12.85
CA LYS A 538 22.61 -5.49 12.14
C LYS A 538 21.34 -6.25 12.50
N PRO A 539 20.24 -5.56 12.82
CA PRO A 539 18.92 -6.20 12.97
C PRO A 539 18.40 -6.66 11.61
N LEU A 540 17.71 -7.81 11.57
CA LEU A 540 17.10 -8.32 10.33
C LEU A 540 15.96 -7.43 9.83
N GLU A 541 15.11 -6.93 10.74
CA GLU A 541 13.86 -6.24 10.40
C GLU A 541 13.94 -4.70 10.37
N LEU A 542 15.10 -4.11 10.73
CA LEU A 542 15.25 -2.64 10.68
C LEU A 542 16.05 -2.18 9.45
N SER A 543 15.83 -0.91 9.12
CA SER A 543 16.41 -0.24 7.95
C SER A 543 16.88 1.16 8.30
N ARG A 544 17.64 1.78 7.37
CA ARG A 544 18.22 3.13 7.49
C ARG A 544 19.23 3.26 8.63
N GLY A 545 20.04 2.23 8.85
CA GLY A 545 21.05 2.20 9.91
C GLY A 545 20.51 2.18 11.34
N ARG A 546 19.18 2.12 11.55
CA ARG A 546 18.59 1.99 12.88
C ARG A 546 18.88 0.60 13.42
N GLY A 547 19.31 0.52 14.67
CA GLY A 547 19.63 -0.77 15.28
C GLY A 547 21.07 -1.20 15.17
N ILE A 548 21.90 -0.52 14.37
CA ILE A 548 23.29 -0.95 14.15
C ILE A 548 24.09 -0.81 15.43
N LEU A 549 24.90 -1.83 15.72
CA LEU A 549 25.93 -1.78 16.72
C LEU A 549 27.27 -2.12 16.06
N ILE A 550 28.36 -1.51 16.51
CA ILE A 550 29.71 -1.92 16.11
C ILE A 550 30.43 -2.40 17.37
N LEU A 551 30.94 -3.62 17.31
CA LEU A 551 31.76 -4.20 18.37
C LEU A 551 33.22 -4.19 17.93
N GLU A 552 34.08 -3.66 18.78
CA GLU A 552 35.51 -3.58 18.55
C GLU A 552 36.25 -4.11 19.79
N GLN A 553 37.28 -4.91 19.57
CA GLN A 553 38.20 -5.30 20.63
C GLN A 553 39.12 -4.12 20.96
N SER A 554 39.25 -3.78 22.25
CA SER A 554 40.10 -2.67 22.67
C SER A 554 41.56 -2.96 22.33
N LYS A 555 42.26 -1.93 21.84
CA LYS A 555 43.71 -1.98 21.58
C LYS A 555 44.57 -1.67 22.82
N GLU A 556 43.93 -1.29 23.93
CA GLU A 556 44.62 -0.96 25.18
C GLU A 556 45.05 -2.23 25.95
N ALA A 557 46.03 -2.09 26.86
CA ALA A 557 46.70 -3.20 27.54
C ALA A 557 45.76 -4.12 28.37
N GLU A 558 44.58 -3.62 28.75
CA GLU A 558 43.51 -4.42 29.35
C GLU A 558 42.54 -4.90 28.26
N LYS A 559 42.41 -6.24 28.10
CA LYS A 559 41.64 -6.96 27.07
C LYS A 559 40.11 -6.72 27.15
N GLY A 560 39.68 -5.48 26.93
CA GLY A 560 38.29 -5.06 26.92
C GLY A 560 37.67 -5.00 25.52
N TYR A 561 36.44 -4.50 25.47
CA TYR A 561 35.63 -4.33 24.27
C TYR A 561 35.01 -2.93 24.25
N ILE A 562 34.81 -2.39 23.06
CA ILE A 562 34.10 -1.14 22.81
C ILE A 562 32.84 -1.48 22.01
N LEU A 563 31.68 -1.11 22.54
CA LEU A 563 30.40 -1.20 21.85
C LEU A 563 29.95 0.20 21.46
N HIS A 564 29.87 0.45 20.15
CA HIS A 564 29.29 1.65 19.58
C HIS A 564 27.81 1.39 19.27
N ASP A 565 26.91 2.09 19.97
CA ASP A 565 25.47 1.91 19.85
C ASP A 565 24.81 3.05 19.05
N TYR A 566 24.34 2.71 17.84
CA TYR A 566 23.66 3.62 16.91
C TYR A 566 22.13 3.52 16.99
N ARG A 567 21.56 2.89 18.03
CA ARG A 567 20.10 2.79 18.21
C ARG A 567 19.45 4.11 18.57
N SER A 568 20.23 5.06 19.07
CA SER A 568 19.77 6.41 19.43
C SER A 568 20.15 7.45 18.36
N ASN A 569 19.65 8.68 18.51
CA ASN A 569 20.04 9.79 17.62
C ASN A 569 21.52 10.15 17.80
N HIS A 570 22.11 9.89 18.97
CA HIS A 570 23.53 10.05 19.24
C HIS A 570 24.21 8.68 19.36
N VAL A 571 25.48 8.59 18.99
CA VAL A 571 26.27 7.37 19.14
C VAL A 571 26.67 7.24 20.61
N MET A 572 26.28 6.15 21.26
CA MET A 572 26.71 5.86 22.62
C MET A 572 27.90 4.91 22.58
N HIS A 573 28.93 5.20 23.37
CA HIS A 573 30.14 4.38 23.44
C HIS A 573 30.19 3.69 24.80
N HIS A 574 30.15 2.37 24.81
CA HIS A 574 30.29 1.56 26.01
C HIS A 574 31.66 0.91 26.02
N ARG A 575 32.51 1.26 26.99
CA ARG A 575 33.76 0.56 27.29
C ARG A 575 33.46 -0.57 28.27
N LEU A 576 33.88 -1.79 27.92
CA LEU A 576 33.52 -3.02 28.60
C LEU A 576 34.80 -3.78 28.94
N ASN A 577 35.02 -4.09 30.20
CA ASN A 577 36.34 -4.55 30.64
C ASN A 577 36.63 -6.01 30.28
N ASN A 578 35.60 -6.83 30.01
CA ASN A 578 35.76 -8.24 29.69
C ASN A 578 34.54 -8.84 28.97
N ALA A 579 34.68 -10.09 28.53
CA ALA A 579 33.63 -10.82 27.79
C ALA A 579 32.34 -11.02 28.62
N ARG A 580 32.42 -11.17 29.95
CA ARG A 580 31.23 -11.30 30.81
C ARG A 580 30.41 -10.01 30.81
N THR A 581 31.06 -8.86 30.90
CA THR A 581 30.38 -7.55 30.82
C THR A 581 29.77 -7.31 29.45
N LEU A 582 30.44 -7.76 28.38
CA LEU A 582 29.88 -7.74 27.02
C LEU A 582 28.64 -8.66 26.92
N GLN A 583 28.72 -9.90 27.39
CA GLN A 583 27.58 -10.81 27.37
C GLN A 583 26.37 -10.24 28.14
N ALA A 584 26.61 -9.66 29.31
CA ALA A 584 25.57 -9.06 30.14
C ALA A 584 24.88 -7.89 29.43
N ILE A 585 25.63 -7.01 28.75
CA ILE A 585 25.02 -5.88 28.04
C ILE A 585 24.25 -6.35 26.81
N LEU A 586 24.76 -7.30 26.02
CA LEU A 586 24.06 -7.83 24.85
C LEU A 586 22.78 -8.59 25.26
N LYS A 587 22.80 -9.31 26.38
CA LYS A 587 21.62 -9.96 26.96
C LYS A 587 20.60 -8.94 27.45
N LYS A 588 21.02 -7.88 28.14
CA LYS A 588 20.13 -6.78 28.56
C LYS A 588 19.48 -6.07 27.37
N MET A 589 20.20 -5.99 26.25
CA MET A 589 19.68 -5.46 24.99
C MET A 589 18.81 -6.45 24.22
N ASP A 590 18.67 -7.68 24.71
CA ASP A 590 17.88 -8.77 24.15
C ASP A 590 18.24 -9.13 22.70
N LEU A 591 19.52 -9.00 22.33
CA LEU A 591 19.95 -9.12 20.92
C LEU A 591 19.77 -10.54 20.37
N MET A 592 19.97 -11.56 21.19
CA MET A 592 19.84 -12.97 20.78
C MET A 592 18.40 -13.34 20.41
N ASN A 593 17.40 -12.74 21.07
CA ASN A 593 15.99 -12.96 20.77
C ASN A 593 15.43 -11.94 19.74
N SER A 594 16.18 -10.88 19.45
CA SER A 594 15.75 -9.78 18.57
C SER A 594 16.14 -9.95 17.10
N HIS A 595 16.54 -11.16 16.67
CA HIS A 595 16.87 -11.50 15.28
C HIS A 595 17.92 -10.56 14.66
N TYR A 596 19.15 -10.64 15.15
CA TYR A 596 20.30 -9.92 14.61
C TYR A 596 21.17 -10.83 13.74
N LEU A 597 21.95 -10.22 12.86
CA LEU A 597 23.12 -10.81 12.23
C LEU A 597 24.37 -10.05 12.69
N TYR A 598 25.52 -10.70 12.62
CA TYR A 598 26.82 -10.05 12.72
C TYR A 598 27.62 -10.31 11.45
N GLN A 599 28.38 -9.31 11.04
CA GLN A 599 29.09 -9.29 9.77
C GLN A 599 30.47 -8.67 9.97
N ASP A 600 31.41 -9.07 9.12
CA ASP A 600 32.74 -8.45 9.04
C ASP A 600 32.63 -6.93 8.86
N TYR A 601 33.44 -6.19 9.62
CA TYR A 601 33.50 -4.74 9.51
C TYR A 601 34.42 -4.35 8.34
N ILE A 602 33.82 -3.98 7.20
CA ILE A 602 34.57 -3.48 6.05
C ILE A 602 35.11 -2.07 6.33
N ARG A 603 36.44 -1.92 6.26
CA ARG A 603 37.09 -0.60 6.36
C ARG A 603 36.94 0.12 5.04
N LEU A 604 35.97 1.02 4.98
CA LEU A 604 35.67 1.77 3.77
C LEU A 604 36.72 2.83 3.47
N LYS A 605 36.93 3.10 2.18
CA LYS A 605 37.60 4.31 1.72
C LYS A 605 36.90 5.56 2.24
N LYS A 606 37.70 6.61 2.38
CA LYS A 606 37.29 7.87 2.98
C LYS A 606 37.41 9.01 1.99
N PHE A 607 36.48 9.94 2.08
CA PHE A 607 36.55 11.26 1.49
C PHE A 607 37.01 12.22 2.58
N GLY A 608 38.27 12.67 2.51
CA GLY A 608 38.94 13.22 3.69
C GLY A 608 38.98 12.19 4.82
N ASP A 609 38.43 12.53 5.99
CA ASP A 609 38.36 11.61 7.13
C ASP A 609 37.06 10.80 7.22
N SER A 610 36.09 11.08 6.33
CA SER A 610 34.75 10.50 6.43
C SER A 610 34.59 9.30 5.49
N PRO A 611 34.19 8.11 5.98
CA PRO A 611 33.96 6.96 5.11
C PRO A 611 32.81 7.24 4.13
N PHE A 612 32.85 6.61 2.96
CA PHE A 612 31.75 6.65 2.00
C PHE A 612 31.42 5.26 1.46
N ASP A 613 30.18 5.09 1.01
CA ASP A 613 29.76 3.96 0.19
C ASP A 613 29.21 4.43 -1.14
N VAL A 614 29.01 3.50 -2.07
CA VAL A 614 28.51 3.73 -3.41
C VAL A 614 27.11 3.14 -3.53
N ARG A 615 26.11 3.99 -3.80
CA ARG A 615 24.77 3.58 -4.16
C ARG A 615 24.69 3.47 -5.69
N VAL A 616 24.45 2.26 -6.18
CA VAL A 616 24.18 1.96 -7.59
C VAL A 616 22.70 1.71 -7.77
N VAL A 617 22.07 2.39 -8.72
CA VAL A 617 20.67 2.18 -9.10
C VAL A 617 20.63 1.36 -10.39
N MET A 618 20.24 0.10 -10.26
CA MET A 618 20.02 -0.82 -11.38
C MET A 618 18.53 -0.85 -11.70
N GLN A 619 18.17 -0.64 -12.96
CA GLN A 619 16.78 -0.71 -13.42
C GLN A 619 16.70 -1.43 -14.76
N LYS A 620 15.62 -2.17 -14.99
CA LYS A 620 15.32 -2.70 -16.32
C LYS A 620 14.90 -1.56 -17.25
N ASN A 621 15.48 -1.53 -18.44
CA ASN A 621 15.18 -0.57 -19.48
C ASN A 621 14.03 -1.07 -20.38
N GLN A 622 13.82 -0.40 -21.51
CA GLN A 622 12.72 -0.71 -22.43
C GLN A 622 12.99 -1.94 -23.32
N THR A 623 14.20 -2.47 -23.29
CA THR A 623 14.53 -3.78 -23.88
C THR A 623 14.43 -4.90 -22.84
N LEU A 624 13.84 -4.60 -21.67
CA LEU A 624 13.68 -5.50 -20.51
C LEU A 624 15.00 -5.99 -19.91
N GLN A 625 16.12 -5.35 -20.24
CA GLN A 625 17.46 -5.69 -19.74
C GLN A 625 17.88 -4.76 -18.61
N TRP A 626 18.67 -5.29 -17.68
CA TRP A 626 19.24 -4.50 -16.59
C TRP A 626 20.21 -3.44 -17.10
N GLN A 627 20.13 -2.25 -16.53
CA GLN A 627 21.03 -1.14 -16.81
C GLN A 627 21.29 -0.34 -15.53
N CYS A 628 22.53 0.10 -15.34
CA CYS A 628 22.83 1.12 -14.34
C CYS A 628 22.26 2.47 -14.80
N THR A 629 21.32 3.00 -14.02
CA THR A 629 20.69 4.30 -14.31
C THR A 629 21.32 5.44 -13.51
N GLY A 630 22.00 5.15 -12.40
CA GLY A 630 22.71 6.17 -11.64
C GLY A 630 23.64 5.60 -10.58
N ILE A 631 24.70 6.35 -10.29
CA ILE A 631 25.66 6.05 -9.22
C ILE A 631 25.80 7.32 -8.37
N GLU A 632 25.62 7.20 -7.06
CA GLU A 632 25.93 8.26 -6.09
C GLU A 632 26.84 7.72 -4.98
N CYS A 633 27.80 8.51 -4.52
CA CYS A 633 28.57 8.22 -3.32
C CYS A 633 27.96 8.92 -2.12
N ARG A 634 27.75 8.18 -1.03
CA ARG A 634 27.14 8.67 0.20
C ARG A 634 28.23 8.79 1.27
N VAL A 635 28.66 10.02 1.53
CA VAL A 635 29.69 10.32 2.53
C VAL A 635 29.05 10.40 3.90
N ALA A 636 29.64 9.71 4.88
CA ALA A 636 29.21 9.79 6.28
C ALA A 636 29.37 11.22 6.82
N LYS A 637 28.60 11.54 7.87
CA LYS A 637 28.84 12.77 8.64
C LYS A 637 30.22 12.68 9.29
N GLN A 638 30.92 13.81 9.43
CA GLN A 638 32.21 13.84 10.12
C GLN A 638 32.13 13.21 11.51
N GLY A 639 33.03 12.25 11.79
CA GLY A 639 33.08 11.50 13.04
C GLY A 639 32.16 10.26 13.11
N ASP A 640 31.22 10.10 12.18
CA ASP A 640 30.38 8.89 12.10
C ASP A 640 31.10 7.77 11.31
N GLN A 641 30.95 6.53 11.78
CA GLN A 641 31.49 5.35 11.09
C GLN A 641 30.48 4.69 10.13
N ILE A 642 29.27 5.25 10.01
CA ILE A 642 28.17 4.71 9.19
C ILE A 642 27.71 5.76 8.19
N THR A 643 27.70 5.39 6.92
CA THR A 643 27.33 6.18 5.74
C THR A 643 25.82 6.29 5.61
N ASN A 644 25.20 7.13 6.45
CA ASN A 644 23.75 7.37 6.39
C ASN A 644 23.43 8.82 6.05
N VAL A 645 23.07 9.07 4.78
CA VAL A 645 22.64 10.40 4.28
C VAL A 645 21.50 10.98 5.12
N SER A 646 20.60 10.14 5.66
CA SER A 646 19.50 10.62 6.51
C SER A 646 19.94 11.15 7.89
N ARG A 647 21.22 10.99 8.25
CA ARG A 647 21.86 11.53 9.47
C ARG A 647 22.76 12.75 9.19
N GLY A 648 22.64 13.36 8.01
CA GLY A 648 23.40 14.56 7.64
C GLY A 648 24.67 14.29 6.81
N GLY A 649 24.73 13.15 6.13
CA GLY A 649 25.77 12.87 5.12
C GLY A 649 25.54 13.61 3.80
N MET A 650 26.55 13.64 2.93
CA MET A 650 26.53 14.31 1.63
C MET A 650 26.46 13.28 0.48
N ALA A 651 25.82 13.64 -0.63
CA ALA A 651 25.86 12.88 -1.88
C ALA A 651 26.81 13.55 -2.88
N ILE A 652 27.78 12.81 -3.40
CA ILE A 652 28.77 13.27 -4.40
C ILE A 652 28.95 12.22 -5.50
N THR A 653 29.63 12.57 -6.59
CA THR A 653 29.94 11.63 -7.67
C THR A 653 31.03 10.63 -7.26
N LEU A 654 31.04 9.45 -7.88
CA LEU A 654 32.06 8.42 -7.65
C LEU A 654 33.46 8.93 -8.00
N GLU A 655 33.57 9.64 -9.11
CA GLU A 655 34.80 10.26 -9.59
C GLU A 655 35.35 11.25 -8.55
N HIS A 656 34.49 12.08 -7.96
CA HIS A 656 34.90 13.04 -6.92
C HIS A 656 35.31 12.34 -5.62
N ALA A 657 34.55 11.33 -5.19
CA ALA A 657 34.83 10.56 -3.99
C ALA A 657 36.19 9.84 -4.08
N LEU A 658 36.45 9.15 -5.19
CA LEU A 658 37.68 8.38 -5.38
C LEU A 658 38.91 9.28 -5.53
N ASN A 659 38.81 10.38 -6.29
CA ASN A 659 39.94 11.31 -6.48
C ASN A 659 40.43 11.95 -5.17
N GLN A 660 39.55 12.08 -4.17
CA GLN A 660 39.88 12.63 -2.85
C GLN A 660 40.19 11.56 -1.79
N SER A 661 40.15 10.28 -2.16
CA SER A 661 40.33 9.14 -1.24
C SER A 661 41.76 8.59 -1.16
N GLY A 662 42.71 9.22 -1.86
CA GLY A 662 44.12 8.82 -1.94
C GLY A 662 44.55 8.45 -3.36
N LYS A 663 45.87 8.34 -3.59
CA LYS A 663 46.44 8.07 -4.93
C LYS A 663 46.44 6.57 -5.28
N PHE A 664 46.52 6.27 -6.59
CA PHE A 664 46.88 4.98 -7.22
C PHE A 664 45.78 4.00 -7.66
N LEU A 665 44.50 4.39 -7.73
CA LEU A 665 43.45 3.50 -8.27
C LEU A 665 42.75 4.12 -9.47
N SER A 666 42.54 3.32 -10.52
CA SER A 666 41.77 3.75 -11.68
C SER A 666 40.30 3.83 -11.33
N VAL A 667 39.74 5.04 -11.41
CA VAL A 667 38.30 5.29 -11.24
C VAL A 667 37.48 4.44 -12.22
N GLN A 668 37.99 4.26 -13.44
CA GLN A 668 37.32 3.46 -14.47
C GLN A 668 37.30 1.97 -14.11
N GLU A 669 38.40 1.42 -13.59
CA GLU A 669 38.46 0.01 -13.18
C GLU A 669 37.51 -0.28 -12.02
N ILE A 670 37.53 0.57 -10.98
CA ILE A 670 36.62 0.42 -9.83
C ILE A 670 35.16 0.53 -10.29
N LYS A 671 34.85 1.52 -11.13
CA LYS A 671 33.51 1.68 -11.69
C LYS A 671 33.08 0.45 -12.49
N GLN A 672 33.97 -0.13 -13.30
CA GLN A 672 33.66 -1.33 -14.06
C GLN A 672 33.42 -2.54 -13.15
N GLN A 673 34.23 -2.74 -12.11
CA GLN A 673 34.02 -3.82 -11.14
C GLN A 673 32.69 -3.66 -10.40
N ILE A 674 32.35 -2.45 -9.98
CA ILE A 674 31.05 -2.11 -9.37
C ILE A 674 29.89 -2.48 -10.30
N LEU A 675 29.98 -2.11 -11.58
CA LEU A 675 28.94 -2.37 -12.57
C LEU A 675 28.79 -3.87 -12.84
N THR A 676 29.90 -4.59 -13.03
CA THR A 676 29.90 -6.05 -13.23
C THR A 676 29.27 -6.77 -12.04
N LEU A 677 29.66 -6.44 -10.81
CA LEU A 677 29.06 -6.99 -9.58
C LEU A 677 27.56 -6.70 -9.52
N SER A 678 27.16 -5.47 -9.83
CA SER A 678 25.76 -5.05 -9.82
C SER A 678 24.91 -5.80 -10.84
N GLU A 679 25.44 -6.02 -12.04
CA GLU A 679 24.79 -6.78 -13.10
C GLU A 679 24.67 -8.26 -12.74
N GLN A 680 25.74 -8.89 -12.24
CA GLN A 680 25.73 -10.27 -11.77
C GLN A 680 24.68 -10.51 -10.68
N PHE A 681 24.58 -9.59 -9.71
CA PHE A 681 23.52 -9.62 -8.70
C PHE A 681 22.12 -9.55 -9.34
N CYS A 682 21.90 -8.65 -10.28
CA CYS A 682 20.60 -8.48 -10.92
C CYS A 682 20.19 -9.69 -11.77
N LEU A 683 21.13 -10.29 -12.52
CA LEU A 683 20.90 -11.51 -13.30
C LEU A 683 20.60 -12.71 -12.40
N LEU A 684 21.23 -12.79 -11.23
CA LEU A 684 20.89 -13.79 -10.22
C LEU A 684 19.46 -13.59 -9.70
N MET A 685 19.04 -12.34 -9.53
CA MET A 685 17.72 -12.02 -8.99
C MET A 685 16.57 -12.29 -9.94
N ASP A 686 16.80 -12.20 -11.26
CA ASP A 686 15.83 -12.61 -12.27
C ASP A 686 15.43 -14.09 -12.14
N LYS A 687 16.31 -14.94 -11.59
CA LYS A 687 16.00 -16.35 -11.32
C LYS A 687 15.12 -16.57 -10.09
N LYS A 688 15.07 -15.58 -9.18
CA LYS A 688 14.34 -15.70 -7.89
C LYS A 688 12.99 -15.01 -7.93
N GLY A 689 12.80 -13.99 -8.78
CA GLY A 689 11.52 -13.30 -8.92
C GLY A 689 11.52 -12.24 -10.00
N HIS A 690 10.36 -11.63 -10.23
CA HIS A 690 10.20 -10.56 -11.20
C HIS A 690 10.60 -9.23 -10.57
N PHE A 691 11.88 -8.87 -10.69
CA PHE A 691 12.41 -7.57 -10.28
C PHE A 691 12.67 -6.66 -11.49
N SER A 692 12.59 -5.35 -11.26
CA SER A 692 12.84 -4.31 -12.26
C SER A 692 13.74 -3.19 -11.75
N GLU A 693 13.99 -3.13 -10.44
CA GLU A 693 14.71 -2.04 -9.79
C GLU A 693 15.40 -2.52 -8.52
N PHE A 694 16.68 -2.17 -8.38
CA PHE A 694 17.44 -2.31 -7.15
C PHE A 694 18.29 -1.06 -6.91
N GLY A 695 18.37 -0.64 -5.65
CA GLY A 695 19.45 0.19 -5.15
C GLY A 695 20.43 -0.69 -4.38
N LEU A 696 21.64 -0.85 -4.91
CA LEU A 696 22.71 -1.63 -4.32
C LEU A 696 23.65 -0.69 -3.57
N ASP A 697 23.96 -1.02 -2.33
CA ASP A 697 24.88 -0.28 -1.48
C ASP A 697 26.19 -1.06 -1.46
N ILE A 698 27.22 -0.50 -2.10
CA ILE A 698 28.52 -1.12 -2.31
C ILE A 698 29.56 -0.36 -1.51
N GLY A 699 30.26 -1.06 -0.62
CA GLY A 699 31.43 -0.55 0.07
C GLY A 699 32.67 -0.73 -0.79
N ILE A 700 33.52 0.29 -0.85
CA ILE A 700 34.85 0.16 -1.44
C ILE A 700 35.83 0.14 -0.30
N ASP A 701 36.56 -0.96 -0.13
CA ASP A 701 37.55 -1.06 0.94
C ASP A 701 38.80 -0.21 0.67
N GLU A 702 39.69 -0.15 1.65
CA GLU A 702 40.94 0.63 1.57
C GLU A 702 41.79 0.30 0.32
N ASN A 703 41.72 -0.95 -0.18
CA ASN A 703 42.44 -1.44 -1.35
C ASN A 703 41.69 -1.20 -2.68
N GLY A 704 40.45 -0.73 -2.63
CA GLY A 704 39.63 -0.48 -3.82
C GLY A 704 38.73 -1.65 -4.21
N TYR A 705 38.64 -2.72 -3.40
CA TYR A 705 37.81 -3.87 -3.71
C TYR A 705 36.32 -3.60 -3.36
N PRO A 706 35.37 -3.94 -4.24
CA PRO A 706 33.95 -3.70 -4.02
C PRO A 706 33.28 -4.83 -3.23
N TRP A 707 32.54 -4.44 -2.19
CA TRP A 707 31.76 -5.31 -1.32
C TRP A 707 30.27 -4.95 -1.42
N LEU A 708 29.38 -5.89 -1.74
CA LEU A 708 27.94 -5.68 -1.69
C LEU A 708 27.45 -5.72 -0.23
N ILE A 709 27.08 -4.57 0.32
CA ILE A 709 26.71 -4.41 1.73
C ILE A 709 25.20 -4.56 1.96
N GLU A 710 24.39 -4.01 1.08
CA GLU A 710 22.91 -4.06 1.15
C GLU A 710 22.32 -3.98 -0.26
N ALA A 711 21.16 -4.60 -0.46
CA ALA A 711 20.35 -4.42 -1.68
C ALA A 711 18.91 -4.05 -1.30
N ASN A 712 18.35 -3.06 -1.98
CA ASN A 712 17.04 -2.49 -1.69
C ASN A 712 16.17 -2.42 -2.95
N ILE A 713 14.97 -3.01 -2.91
CA ILE A 713 13.96 -2.97 -3.99
C ILE A 713 13.01 -1.75 -3.91
N PHE A 714 13.28 -0.85 -2.97
CA PHE A 714 12.58 0.44 -2.85
C PHE A 714 13.58 1.53 -2.41
N PRO A 715 14.59 1.81 -3.24
CA PRO A 715 15.64 2.76 -2.88
C PRO A 715 15.11 4.19 -2.79
N SER A 716 15.78 4.98 -1.96
CA SER A 716 15.54 6.42 -1.89
C SER A 716 16.45 7.14 -2.88
N PHE A 717 15.89 8.08 -3.64
CA PHE A 717 16.61 8.87 -4.64
C PHE A 717 16.84 10.32 -4.22
N LYS A 718 16.90 10.59 -2.91
CA LYS A 718 17.05 11.96 -2.40
C LYS A 718 18.44 12.56 -2.73
N GLY A 719 19.49 11.74 -2.71
CA GLY A 719 20.84 12.20 -3.06
C GLY A 719 20.89 12.62 -4.53
N PHE A 720 20.46 11.75 -5.45
CA PHE A 720 20.28 12.10 -6.87
C PHE A 720 19.50 13.39 -7.07
N LYS A 721 18.37 13.60 -6.36
CA LYS A 721 17.58 14.84 -6.50
C LYS A 721 18.39 16.11 -6.22
N GLN A 722 19.36 16.05 -5.31
CA GLN A 722 20.23 17.17 -4.94
C GLN A 722 21.47 17.26 -5.83
N MET A 723 22.04 16.12 -6.19
CA MET A 723 23.29 16.00 -6.95
C MET A 723 23.08 16.22 -8.46
N ASP A 724 22.07 15.55 -9.03
CA ASP A 724 21.74 15.59 -10.46
C ASP A 724 20.23 15.37 -10.65
N PHE A 725 19.51 16.48 -10.82
CA PHE A 725 18.06 16.45 -10.98
C PHE A 725 17.61 15.76 -12.28
N SER A 726 18.42 15.78 -13.33
CA SER A 726 18.10 15.09 -14.59
C SER A 726 18.15 13.58 -14.40
N MET A 727 19.25 13.08 -13.82
CA MET A 727 19.40 11.66 -13.47
C MET A 727 18.32 11.20 -12.50
N TYR A 728 17.96 12.04 -11.51
CA TYR A 728 16.82 11.78 -10.64
C TYR A 728 15.53 11.55 -11.43
N LEU A 729 15.20 12.42 -12.39
CA LEU A 729 13.99 12.26 -13.20
C LEU A 729 14.05 11.00 -14.05
N ASP A 730 15.21 10.67 -14.63
CA ASP A 730 15.38 9.47 -15.45
C ASP A 730 15.17 8.20 -14.62
N ILE A 731 15.76 8.11 -13.42
CA ILE A 731 15.50 7.03 -12.46
C ILE A 731 13.99 6.92 -12.17
N ARG A 732 13.30 8.05 -12.02
CA ARG A 732 11.87 8.06 -11.67
C ARG A 732 10.97 7.60 -12.81
N ARG A 733 11.40 7.82 -14.06
CA ARG A 733 10.71 7.51 -15.31
C ARG A 733 10.91 6.07 -15.79
N LYS A 734 12.09 5.48 -15.56
CA LYS A 734 12.44 4.12 -16.02
C LYS A 734 11.39 3.05 -15.70
N PRO A 735 10.77 3.00 -14.51
CA PRO A 735 9.73 2.00 -14.26
C PRO A 735 8.47 2.15 -15.13
N LEU A 736 8.12 3.37 -15.58
CA LEU A 736 6.99 3.57 -16.51
C LEU A 736 7.35 3.10 -17.92
N LEU A 737 8.58 3.37 -18.34
CA LEU A 737 9.12 2.90 -19.62
C LEU A 737 9.20 1.36 -19.65
N TYR A 738 9.69 0.75 -18.57
CA TYR A 738 9.70 -0.70 -18.38
C TYR A 738 8.28 -1.28 -18.41
N ALA A 739 7.33 -0.71 -17.66
CA ALA A 739 5.95 -1.16 -17.64
C ALA A 739 5.27 -1.10 -19.02
N THR A 740 5.64 -0.11 -19.84
CA THR A 740 5.14 0.04 -21.22
C THR A 740 5.71 -1.06 -22.11
N ALA A 741 7.03 -1.27 -22.07
CA ALA A 741 7.72 -2.31 -22.82
C ALA A 741 7.32 -3.74 -22.40
N LEU A 742 7.07 -3.96 -21.10
CA LEU A 742 6.61 -5.24 -20.56
C LEU A 742 5.27 -5.68 -21.17
N GLN A 743 4.45 -4.70 -21.55
CA GLN A 743 3.19 -4.92 -22.26
C GLN A 743 3.38 -5.01 -23.79
N GLY A 744 4.60 -4.96 -24.33
CA GLY A 744 4.88 -4.97 -25.77
C GLY A 744 4.62 -3.64 -26.49
N PHE A 745 4.38 -2.54 -25.78
CA PHE A 745 4.26 -1.20 -26.38
C PHE A 745 5.64 -0.52 -26.50
N LYS A 746 5.78 0.43 -27.44
CA LYS A 746 7.05 1.13 -27.70
C LYS A 746 7.14 2.44 -26.87
N THR A 747 8.35 3.01 -26.71
CA THR A 747 8.65 4.14 -25.79
C THR A 747 9.70 5.12 -26.28
#